data_AF-A0A955DI30-F1
#
_entry.id   AF-A0A955DI30-F1
#
_cell.length_a   1.000
_cell.length_b   1.000
_cell.length_c   1.000
_cell.angle_alpha   90.00
_cell.angle_beta   90.00
_cell.angle_gamma   90.00
#
_symmetry.space_group_name_H-M   'P 1'
#
loop_
_entity.id
_entity.type
_entity.pdbx_description
1 polymer ?
#
loop_
_entity_poly.entity_id
_entity_poly.type
_entity_poly.pdbx_seq_one_letter_code
_entity_poly.pdbx_strand_id
1 'polypeptide(L)'
;MLSTIVVMVRAKWMDSMAATLTETRKGVFAGNLAALAVRSPGVAKLVQAAQPHAGAAFRDADDGATALTLNGIAMCSQRQPMEEARRFAGRIDLEHAGGVVVLGFGAGHHVRAIVERARGASLVIVFEPDVALLRAVLEHIDCAGWLGTGQVAIVTDADDPGQLAASMQGGEGFLSIGIEIIEHPPSKQRLADTGGRFSSRFADAVSSMRTSVVTTLMQSDVTLRNQLMNIDHYVTRRGVNDLAGVARGAPGLVISAGPSLQRNLHLLDDPAVRDRAVLIAVQTMLKPLLERGVRPHFVMALDHHEISKRFYEGLTAQDVEGVTLVIEAKANPAIADSFPGQIRVVGDERLDGLLGADVVGSPAKARIKPGATVAHLAYYFAKHLGCSPVILMGQDLGFTDGQYYADGASIHQVWACELNTFRTLEMFEWERIVRNRRHLRRLEDHLGRAIYSDAQMENYLAHFEADFARDIEAGLRIIDATEGGVRKRGPEIMPLAEALGTFATKALPDAFRAQCHAASGTDRAAVEPARARLQQLWREVREIARLSRETARLLRKIPSGNQARANDIINRVHQLRDQVEGLAGGYALVRQLNQTGALKRFKADRPLMLAGDDLPALERQQRQVERDAMNVSWIAEVADLASDLLGDAEGALRGLPKRTRDPALGEDGAKAVDPTVAARKVKCPAVICLTARDTEPMRIGETTALALTVQRLRRAKLVHRVVVLAPDEAIAHAARAQLNHDDPRVEVRVQALSDAQRTADERWLRCIGRARRWARLCWRSGIAGASCFDEAVSPQLLHGFVEDAGAAAVLVCDARWSGVEPALCDALLTRFAEDPERHPLTFTQAAPGLAPCVLGTGLVRKLAEAAREQVTYGTIGGLLSYMPMAPLPDPIARSTCWHVDPALRDANERFVIDDEAAAQRMSRLWDRAGASMDALRLVEALHDGAEGDALDELHIALVGFTRPRQGLQAAWHALMHDGAPMDVAYFERAVREAVAERPDVAVTLTGPGGRAIAGDPVDHPLFADLVARARDVGVQWLHVRTSGRSSQFDEMLEPLAQCDVVSVDLLARTAPVARAILGEGDSLARANERAIELHKAMVARDGGIERWVVPRITRCDAAYCDIEPFYDQWINTLGAAVIDPLPRAIDGERIAPLTVPRLAAVRRARRVRHVRADGSVVGASGAGR
;
A
#
# COMPACT_ATOMS: atom_id res chain seq x y z
N MET A 1 12.50 -18.81 14.97
CA MET A 1 13.84 -18.26 14.64
C MET A 1 14.51 -17.67 15.88
N LEU A 2 13.96 -16.64 16.54
CA LEU A 2 14.57 -16.02 17.74
C LEU A 2 14.81 -16.97 18.93
N SER A 3 13.86 -17.87 19.25
CA SER A 3 14.03 -18.84 20.35
C SER A 3 15.00 -19.99 20.02
N THR A 4 15.23 -20.26 18.74
CA THR A 4 16.21 -21.23 18.24
C THR A 4 17.59 -20.59 18.14
N ILE A 5 17.67 -19.32 17.75
CA ILE A 5 18.91 -18.53 17.69
C ILE A 5 19.47 -18.32 19.09
N VAL A 6 18.67 -17.88 20.07
CA VAL A 6 19.18 -17.63 21.44
C VAL A 6 19.62 -18.91 22.16
N VAL A 7 19.01 -20.07 21.86
CA VAL A 7 19.35 -21.36 22.48
C VAL A 7 20.44 -22.10 21.71
N MET A 8 20.46 -22.07 20.36
CA MET A 8 21.58 -22.62 19.57
C MET A 8 22.86 -21.81 19.75
N VAL A 9 22.77 -20.48 19.90
CA VAL A 9 23.91 -19.60 20.20
C VAL A 9 24.42 -19.80 21.64
N ARG A 10 23.76 -20.61 22.47
CA ARG A 10 24.31 -21.00 23.79
C ARG A 10 24.76 -22.45 23.82
N ALA A 11 24.00 -23.35 23.20
CA ALA A 11 24.31 -24.79 23.16
C ALA A 11 25.46 -25.14 22.21
N LYS A 12 25.47 -24.65 20.95
CA LYS A 12 26.64 -24.83 20.06
C LYS A 12 27.89 -24.12 20.58
N TRP A 13 27.71 -23.12 21.43
CA TRP A 13 28.79 -22.32 21.99
C TRP A 13 29.46 -23.00 23.18
N MET A 14 28.68 -23.62 24.05
CA MET A 14 29.21 -24.46 25.13
C MET A 14 29.85 -25.74 24.58
N ASP A 15 29.26 -26.37 23.55
CA ASP A 15 29.84 -27.57 22.93
C ASP A 15 31.08 -27.25 22.09
N SER A 16 31.12 -26.08 21.41
CA SER A 16 32.33 -25.60 20.72
C SER A 16 33.42 -25.13 21.69
N MET A 17 33.07 -24.60 22.87
CA MET A 17 34.05 -24.29 23.93
C MET A 17 34.67 -25.56 24.53
N ALA A 18 33.89 -26.62 24.71
CA ALA A 18 34.39 -27.88 25.26
C ALA A 18 35.26 -28.67 24.27
N ALA A 19 35.00 -28.56 22.96
CA ALA A 19 35.75 -29.30 21.93
C ALA A 19 37.00 -28.57 21.39
N THR A 20 37.17 -27.26 21.66
CA THR A 20 38.29 -26.46 21.09
C THR A 20 39.33 -26.06 22.15
N LEU A 21 39.17 -26.47 23.41
CA LEU A 21 40.10 -26.18 24.51
C LEU A 21 41.00 -27.36 24.89
N THR A 22 41.24 -28.28 23.96
CA THR A 22 42.30 -29.28 24.12
C THR A 22 43.16 -29.33 22.85
N GLU A 23 44.42 -28.93 23.01
CA GLU A 23 45.54 -28.98 22.06
C GLU A 23 45.53 -28.03 20.85
N THR A 24 46.05 -26.80 21.03
CA THR A 24 47.18 -26.29 20.22
C THR A 24 47.80 -25.02 20.80
N ARG A 25 49.09 -25.06 21.18
CA ARG A 25 49.91 -23.85 21.28
C ARG A 25 50.18 -23.33 19.85
N LYS A 26 49.44 -22.32 19.41
CA LYS A 26 49.73 -21.54 18.18
C LYS A 26 49.76 -20.05 18.55
N GLY A 27 50.64 -19.28 17.92
CA GLY A 27 50.91 -17.88 18.27
C GLY A 27 49.69 -16.96 18.22
N VAL A 28 49.79 -15.79 18.88
CA VAL A 28 48.73 -14.78 19.09
C VAL A 28 47.85 -14.57 17.85
N PHE A 29 48.46 -14.43 16.66
CA PHE A 29 47.74 -14.24 15.41
C PHE A 29 46.77 -15.37 15.03
N ALA A 30 47.18 -16.63 15.17
CA ALA A 30 46.34 -17.77 14.80
C ALA A 30 45.14 -17.93 15.74
N GLY A 31 45.34 -17.67 17.04
CA GLY A 31 44.26 -17.67 18.04
C GLY A 31 43.24 -16.55 17.77
N ASN A 32 43.74 -15.35 17.50
CA ASN A 32 42.92 -14.19 17.12
C ASN A 32 42.12 -14.42 15.83
N LEU A 33 42.74 -15.02 14.81
CA LEU A 33 42.11 -15.27 13.53
C LEU A 33 40.97 -16.30 13.65
N ALA A 34 41.17 -17.35 14.43
CA ALA A 34 40.13 -18.33 14.74
C ALA A 34 38.96 -17.68 15.50
N ALA A 35 39.25 -16.83 16.49
CA ALA A 35 38.25 -16.09 17.24
C ALA A 35 37.44 -15.12 16.35
N LEU A 36 38.09 -14.40 15.44
CA LEU A 36 37.42 -13.50 14.49
C LEU A 36 36.51 -14.27 13.52
N ALA A 37 36.93 -15.44 13.06
CA ALA A 37 36.19 -16.28 12.11
C ALA A 37 34.85 -16.78 12.66
N VAL A 38 34.66 -16.79 13.98
CA VAL A 38 33.39 -17.19 14.65
C VAL A 38 32.21 -16.38 14.12
N ARG A 39 32.39 -15.07 13.90
CA ARG A 39 31.32 -14.17 13.45
C ARG A 39 31.64 -13.41 12.16
N SER A 40 32.92 -13.28 11.81
CA SER A 40 33.36 -12.53 10.62
C SER A 40 34.27 -13.40 9.73
N PRO A 41 33.81 -14.55 9.21
CA PRO A 41 34.67 -15.48 8.45
C PRO A 41 35.20 -14.89 7.15
N GLY A 42 34.45 -14.01 6.48
CA GLY A 42 34.92 -13.28 5.29
C GLY A 42 36.07 -12.34 5.63
N VAL A 43 35.93 -11.54 6.69
CA VAL A 43 36.98 -10.63 7.17
C VAL A 43 38.21 -11.38 7.66
N ALA A 44 38.05 -12.52 8.32
CA ALA A 44 39.17 -13.36 8.71
C ALA A 44 40.01 -13.78 7.49
N LYS A 45 39.37 -14.19 6.39
CA LYS A 45 40.10 -14.51 5.14
C LYS A 45 40.85 -13.30 4.57
N LEU A 46 40.23 -12.11 4.58
CA LEU A 46 40.86 -10.87 4.13
C LEU A 46 42.10 -10.53 4.99
N VAL A 47 41.97 -10.59 6.32
CA VAL A 47 43.08 -10.36 7.25
C VAL A 47 44.19 -11.39 7.10
N GLN A 48 43.84 -12.66 6.87
CA GLN A 48 44.83 -13.72 6.65
C GLN A 48 45.66 -13.47 5.39
N ALA A 49 45.04 -12.95 4.33
CA ALA A 49 45.68 -12.66 3.05
C ALA A 49 46.44 -11.32 3.03
N ALA A 50 46.12 -10.40 3.95
CA ALA A 50 46.75 -9.07 4.02
C ALA A 50 48.16 -9.10 4.65
N GLN A 51 48.98 -8.11 4.28
CA GLN A 51 50.23 -7.78 4.96
C GLN A 51 49.97 -6.81 6.12
N PRO A 52 50.73 -6.87 7.22
CA PRO A 52 50.58 -5.92 8.33
C PRO A 52 50.90 -4.49 7.87
N HIS A 53 50.15 -3.52 8.37
CA HIS A 53 50.31 -2.11 8.01
C HIS A 53 51.70 -1.58 8.42
N ALA A 54 52.51 -1.15 7.44
CA ALA A 54 53.91 -0.77 7.64
C ALA A 54 54.13 0.41 8.61
N GLY A 55 53.15 1.29 8.74
CA GLY A 55 53.18 2.43 9.67
C GLY A 55 52.74 2.13 11.10
N ALA A 56 52.43 0.88 11.45
CA ALA A 56 52.01 0.49 12.80
C ALA A 56 53.23 0.21 13.70
N ALA A 57 53.32 0.92 14.82
CA ALA A 57 54.34 0.72 15.85
C ALA A 57 53.69 0.40 17.20
N PHE A 58 54.17 -0.66 17.84
CA PHE A 58 53.65 -1.17 19.11
C PHE A 58 54.65 -0.94 20.25
N ARG A 59 54.15 -0.66 21.44
CA ARG A 59 54.95 -0.52 22.66
C ARG A 59 54.15 -0.97 23.88
N ASP A 60 54.82 -1.45 24.92
CA ASP A 60 54.16 -1.75 26.18
C ASP A 60 53.88 -0.46 26.97
N ALA A 61 52.71 -0.40 27.59
CA ALA A 61 52.25 0.72 28.39
C ALA A 61 52.30 0.40 29.89
N ASP A 62 52.18 1.44 30.73
CA ASP A 62 52.35 1.36 32.20
C ASP A 62 51.27 0.50 32.87
N ASP A 63 50.11 0.31 32.23
CA ASP A 63 49.01 -0.53 32.70
C ASP A 63 49.07 -1.99 32.18
N GLY A 64 50.17 -2.37 31.54
CA GLY A 64 50.41 -3.72 31.02
C GLY A 64 49.74 -4.04 29.67
N ALA A 65 49.07 -3.07 29.05
CA ALA A 65 48.53 -3.22 27.70
C ALA A 65 49.50 -2.70 26.62
N THR A 66 49.36 -3.19 25.39
CA THR A 66 50.16 -2.74 24.25
C THR A 66 49.54 -1.50 23.61
N ALA A 67 50.25 -0.38 23.59
CA ALA A 67 49.85 0.83 22.89
C ALA A 67 50.23 0.77 21.41
N LEU A 68 49.37 1.32 20.54
CA LEU A 68 49.58 1.43 19.10
C LEU A 68 49.78 2.89 18.69
N THR A 69 50.78 3.14 17.84
CA THR A 69 50.93 4.37 17.05
C THR A 69 50.86 4.01 15.57
N LEU A 70 50.03 4.69 14.80
CA LEU A 70 49.86 4.49 13.36
C LEU A 70 50.28 5.75 12.62
N ASN A 71 51.31 5.69 11.78
CA ASN A 71 51.85 6.83 11.04
C ASN A 71 52.13 8.07 11.92
N GLY A 72 52.64 7.85 13.13
CA GLY A 72 52.92 8.91 14.11
C GLY A 72 51.71 9.39 14.93
N ILE A 73 50.50 8.88 14.67
CA ILE A 73 49.28 9.19 15.44
C ILE A 73 49.05 8.10 16.50
N ALA A 74 48.94 8.50 17.75
CA ALA A 74 48.60 7.58 18.84
C ALA A 74 47.15 7.06 18.67
N MET A 75 46.98 5.75 18.52
CA MET A 75 45.66 5.11 18.35
C MET A 75 45.00 4.74 19.69
N CYS A 76 45.71 4.97 20.79
CA CYS A 76 45.25 4.89 22.17
C CYS A 76 46.28 5.62 23.07
N SER A 77 45.94 5.82 24.33
CA SER A 77 46.81 6.35 25.38
C SER A 77 48.12 5.58 25.37
N GLN A 78 49.21 6.33 25.32
CA GLN A 78 50.54 5.76 25.22
C GLN A 78 51.08 5.30 26.59
N ARG A 79 50.39 5.68 27.68
CA ARG A 79 50.74 5.30 29.07
C ARG A 79 49.71 4.37 29.72
N GLN A 80 48.42 4.63 29.50
CA GLN A 80 47.32 3.88 30.12
C GLN A 80 46.18 3.57 29.11
N PRO A 81 46.44 2.76 28.06
CA PRO A 81 45.43 2.36 27.07
C PRO A 81 44.12 1.82 27.66
N MET A 82 44.18 1.00 28.71
CA MET A 82 43.00 0.35 29.27
C MET A 82 42.15 1.33 30.08
N GLU A 83 42.76 2.33 30.73
CA GLU A 83 42.00 3.35 31.44
C GLU A 83 41.23 4.25 30.45
N GLU A 84 41.87 4.66 29.36
CA GLU A 84 41.19 5.38 28.27
C GLU A 84 40.04 4.56 27.68
N ALA A 85 40.28 3.28 27.40
CA ALA A 85 39.25 2.36 26.89
C ALA A 85 38.04 2.26 27.81
N ARG A 86 38.25 2.15 29.14
CA ARG A 86 37.15 2.11 30.13
C ARG A 86 36.38 3.43 30.18
N ARG A 87 37.06 4.58 30.13
CA ARG A 87 36.40 5.91 30.07
C ARG A 87 35.59 6.07 28.79
N PHE A 88 36.10 5.59 27.67
CA PHE A 88 35.37 5.60 26.39
C PHE A 88 34.12 4.71 26.46
N ALA A 89 34.29 3.46 26.91
CA ALA A 89 33.19 2.53 27.08
C ALA A 89 32.11 3.05 28.05
N GLY A 90 32.49 3.82 29.08
CA GLY A 90 31.59 4.41 30.08
C GLY A 90 30.60 5.45 29.54
N ARG A 91 30.82 5.99 28.34
CA ARG A 91 29.92 6.97 27.70
C ARG A 91 28.65 6.34 27.12
N ILE A 92 28.68 5.03 26.90
CA ILE A 92 27.63 4.29 26.21
C ILE A 92 26.52 3.93 27.19
N ASP A 93 25.26 4.16 26.80
CA ASP A 93 24.11 3.73 27.59
C ASP A 93 23.70 2.31 27.18
N LEU A 94 24.35 1.33 27.80
CA LEU A 94 24.04 -0.07 27.55
C LEU A 94 22.65 -0.47 28.04
N GLU A 95 21.95 0.28 28.89
CA GLU A 95 20.58 -0.08 29.29
C GLU A 95 19.60 0.09 28.12
N HIS A 96 19.78 1.13 27.32
CA HIS A 96 18.94 1.45 26.17
C HIS A 96 19.51 0.96 24.82
N ALA A 97 20.82 0.75 24.71
CA ALA A 97 21.47 0.31 23.48
C ALA A 97 21.78 -1.20 23.48
N GLY A 98 20.92 -1.99 22.80
CA GLY A 98 21.14 -3.42 22.56
C GLY A 98 22.25 -3.70 21.55
N GLY A 99 22.47 -2.82 20.58
CA GLY A 99 23.61 -2.83 19.67
C GLY A 99 24.54 -1.64 19.89
N VAL A 100 25.84 -1.86 19.83
CA VAL A 100 26.86 -0.80 19.85
C VAL A 100 27.66 -0.88 18.56
N VAL A 101 27.68 0.22 17.82
CA VAL A 101 28.41 0.33 16.56
C VAL A 101 29.63 1.23 16.77
N VAL A 102 30.83 0.70 16.57
CA VAL A 102 32.08 1.40 16.80
C VAL A 102 32.73 1.75 15.46
N LEU A 103 32.94 3.03 15.20
CA LEU A 103 33.68 3.48 14.02
C LEU A 103 35.18 3.54 14.34
N GLY A 104 35.91 2.52 13.89
CA GLY A 104 37.35 2.35 14.05
C GLY A 104 37.74 1.30 15.08
N PHE A 105 38.55 0.33 14.65
CA PHE A 105 39.08 -0.71 15.53
C PHE A 105 40.29 -0.24 16.33
N GLY A 106 41.14 0.63 15.74
CA GLY A 106 42.33 1.16 16.40
C GLY A 106 43.21 0.05 17.00
N ALA A 107 43.56 0.15 18.28
CA ALA A 107 44.27 -0.90 19.01
C ALA A 107 43.36 -2.02 19.57
N GLY A 108 42.04 -1.90 19.45
CA GLY A 108 41.05 -2.87 19.95
C GLY A 108 40.69 -2.74 21.45
N HIS A 109 41.43 -1.96 22.24
CA HIS A 109 41.20 -1.85 23.70
C HIS A 109 39.83 -1.28 24.07
N HIS A 110 39.34 -0.26 23.35
CA HIS A 110 38.00 0.30 23.57
C HIS A 110 36.90 -0.70 23.20
N VAL A 111 37.08 -1.48 22.13
CA VAL A 111 36.15 -2.55 21.75
C VAL A 111 36.10 -3.62 22.84
N ARG A 112 37.27 -4.04 23.35
CA ARG A 112 37.37 -4.95 24.49
C ARG A 112 36.62 -4.43 25.71
N ALA A 113 36.85 -3.18 26.11
CA ALA A 113 36.19 -2.59 27.28
C ALA A 113 34.65 -2.53 27.13
N ILE A 114 34.15 -2.31 25.91
CA ILE A 114 32.71 -2.35 25.60
C ILE A 114 32.17 -3.78 25.75
N VAL A 115 32.85 -4.79 25.19
CA VAL A 115 32.43 -6.20 25.27
C VAL A 115 32.42 -6.68 26.72
N GLU A 116 33.46 -6.36 27.50
CA GLU A 116 33.55 -6.71 28.92
C GLU A 116 32.42 -6.06 29.73
N ARG A 117 32.08 -4.79 29.47
CA ARG A 117 30.96 -4.09 30.12
C ARG A 117 29.60 -4.63 29.68
N ALA A 118 29.48 -5.04 28.42
CA ALA A 118 28.24 -5.59 27.87
C ALA A 118 27.91 -6.98 28.45
N ARG A 119 28.89 -7.77 28.90
CA ARG A 119 28.69 -9.06 29.60
C ARG A 119 27.69 -10.02 28.92
N GLY A 120 27.71 -10.15 27.60
CA GLY A 120 26.72 -11.00 26.93
C GLY A 120 25.45 -10.28 26.47
N ALA A 121 25.21 -9.05 26.94
CA ALA A 121 23.93 -8.34 26.83
C ALA A 121 23.83 -7.36 25.65
N SER A 122 24.88 -7.21 24.83
CA SER A 122 24.84 -6.39 23.62
C SER A 122 25.59 -7.03 22.45
N LEU A 123 25.17 -6.68 21.24
CA LEU A 123 25.94 -6.92 20.02
C LEU A 123 26.89 -5.75 19.76
N VAL A 124 28.16 -6.01 19.47
CA VAL A 124 29.15 -5.00 19.12
C VAL A 124 29.54 -5.17 17.65
N ILE A 125 29.35 -4.13 16.85
CA ILE A 125 29.70 -4.11 15.43
C ILE A 125 30.79 -3.07 15.23
N VAL A 126 31.92 -3.46 14.66
CA VAL A 126 33.05 -2.55 14.43
C VAL A 126 33.23 -2.33 12.93
N PHE A 127 33.26 -1.07 12.52
CA PHE A 127 33.65 -0.69 11.16
C PHE A 127 35.13 -0.34 11.13
N GLU A 128 35.91 -1.12 10.38
CA GLU A 128 37.34 -0.90 10.17
C GLU A 128 37.73 -1.25 8.72
N PRO A 129 37.82 -0.26 7.82
CA PRO A 129 38.15 -0.51 6.42
C PRO A 129 39.62 -0.85 6.17
N ASP A 130 40.52 -0.57 7.12
CA ASP A 130 41.93 -0.88 6.97
C ASP A 130 42.24 -2.31 7.45
N VAL A 131 42.15 -3.26 6.51
CA VAL A 131 42.46 -4.67 6.76
C VAL A 131 43.92 -4.87 7.17
N ALA A 132 44.85 -4.05 6.67
CA ALA A 132 46.27 -4.13 7.03
C ALA A 132 46.50 -3.70 8.48
N LEU A 133 45.73 -2.73 8.98
CA LEU A 133 45.73 -2.35 10.40
C LEU A 133 45.18 -3.47 11.28
N LEU A 134 44.05 -4.08 10.92
CA LEU A 134 43.51 -5.26 11.63
C LEU A 134 44.56 -6.37 11.67
N ARG A 135 45.25 -6.61 10.56
CA ARG A 135 46.34 -7.59 10.47
C ARG A 135 47.46 -7.29 11.47
N ALA A 136 47.98 -6.07 11.46
CA ALA A 136 49.07 -5.67 12.38
C ALA A 136 48.66 -5.83 13.85
N VAL A 137 47.44 -5.42 14.22
CA VAL A 137 46.96 -5.50 15.61
C VAL A 137 46.77 -6.94 16.06
N LEU A 138 46.15 -7.79 15.23
CA LEU A 138 45.89 -9.19 15.60
C LEU A 138 47.18 -10.03 15.66
N GLU A 139 48.31 -9.56 15.11
CA GLU A 139 49.62 -10.19 15.28
C GLU A 139 50.27 -9.87 16.64
N HIS A 140 50.00 -8.69 17.20
CA HIS A 140 50.74 -8.15 18.35
C HIS A 140 49.92 -8.09 19.65
N ILE A 141 48.59 -8.01 19.56
CA ILE A 141 47.69 -7.88 20.72
C ILE A 141 46.81 -9.13 20.80
N ASP A 142 46.80 -9.80 21.96
CA ASP A 142 45.89 -10.92 22.18
C ASP A 142 44.44 -10.43 22.36
N CYS A 143 43.62 -10.73 21.37
CA CYS A 143 42.22 -10.36 21.28
C CYS A 143 41.29 -11.58 21.38
N ALA A 144 41.83 -12.80 21.48
CA ALA A 144 41.08 -14.03 21.29
C ALA A 144 39.99 -14.19 22.37
N GLY A 145 40.30 -13.81 23.61
CA GLY A 145 39.40 -13.97 24.75
C GLY A 145 38.09 -13.19 24.63
N TRP A 146 38.10 -12.00 24.01
CA TRP A 146 36.90 -11.18 23.86
C TRP A 146 36.31 -11.21 22.44
N LEU A 147 37.12 -11.41 21.38
CA LEU A 147 36.60 -11.65 20.03
C LEU A 147 35.86 -12.99 19.93
N GLY A 148 36.37 -14.01 20.62
CA GLY A 148 35.83 -15.37 20.62
C GLY A 148 34.51 -15.51 21.37
N THR A 149 34.05 -14.47 22.07
CA THR A 149 32.69 -14.38 22.63
C THR A 149 31.61 -14.26 21.55
N GLY A 150 32.06 -13.96 20.31
CA GLY A 150 31.29 -13.60 19.10
C GLY A 150 30.04 -12.81 19.37
N GLN A 151 30.16 -11.87 20.30
CA GLN A 151 29.37 -10.66 20.36
C GLN A 151 29.92 -9.60 19.43
N VAL A 152 31.06 -9.85 18.78
CA VAL A 152 31.77 -8.89 17.94
C VAL A 152 31.65 -9.31 16.49
N ALA A 153 31.14 -8.42 15.65
CA ALA A 153 31.20 -8.52 14.19
C ALA A 153 32.05 -7.37 13.64
N ILE A 154 32.87 -7.65 12.61
CA ILE A 154 33.68 -6.62 11.95
C ILE A 154 33.18 -6.47 10.52
N VAL A 155 33.03 -5.21 10.08
CA VAL A 155 32.73 -4.83 8.70
C VAL A 155 33.90 -4.01 8.17
N THR A 156 34.42 -4.40 7.00
CA THR A 156 35.55 -3.72 6.36
C THR A 156 35.16 -2.91 5.13
N ASP A 157 33.97 -3.16 4.57
CA ASP A 157 33.46 -2.42 3.42
C ASP A 157 32.09 -1.83 3.74
N ALA A 158 31.99 -0.50 3.66
CA ALA A 158 30.74 0.22 3.88
C ALA A 158 29.71 -0.07 2.78
N ASP A 159 30.18 -0.48 1.59
CA ASP A 159 29.38 -0.63 0.40
C ASP A 159 29.02 -2.09 0.08
N ASP A 160 29.44 -3.03 0.92
CA ASP A 160 29.15 -4.46 0.80
C ASP A 160 27.88 -4.85 1.59
N PRO A 161 26.71 -4.99 0.93
CA PRO A 161 25.47 -5.37 1.61
C PRO A 161 25.54 -6.77 2.22
N GLY A 162 26.37 -7.66 1.69
CA GLY A 162 26.57 -9.01 2.22
C GLY A 162 27.26 -8.99 3.57
N GLN A 163 28.33 -8.19 3.73
CA GLN A 163 28.99 -7.98 5.03
C GLN A 163 28.08 -7.29 6.04
N LEU A 164 27.34 -6.26 5.62
CA LEU A 164 26.37 -5.58 6.49
C LEU A 164 25.32 -6.57 7.02
N ALA A 165 24.70 -7.36 6.14
CA ALA A 165 23.71 -8.37 6.53
C ALA A 165 24.31 -9.45 7.46
N ALA A 166 25.50 -9.95 7.12
CA ALA A 166 26.20 -10.95 7.93
C ALA A 166 26.53 -10.44 9.34
N SER A 167 26.91 -9.16 9.49
CA SER A 167 27.26 -8.57 10.80
C SER A 167 26.08 -8.55 11.79
N MET A 168 24.85 -8.44 11.25
CA MET A 168 23.62 -8.40 12.04
C MET A 168 23.02 -9.78 12.28
N GLN A 169 23.44 -10.79 11.53
CA GLN A 169 22.87 -12.13 11.57
C GLN A 169 22.93 -12.72 12.99
N GLY A 170 21.80 -13.19 13.49
CA GLY A 170 21.65 -13.75 14.84
C GLY A 170 21.69 -12.70 15.96
N GLY A 171 21.76 -11.42 15.62
CA GLY A 171 21.78 -10.28 16.54
C GLY A 171 20.51 -9.43 16.49
N GLU A 172 19.49 -9.84 15.74
CA GLU A 172 18.27 -9.06 15.44
C GLU A 172 17.53 -8.66 16.72
N GLY A 173 17.49 -9.55 17.72
CA GLY A 173 16.90 -9.28 19.03
C GLY A 173 17.58 -8.11 19.75
N PHE A 174 18.91 -8.04 19.74
CA PHE A 174 19.68 -6.94 20.33
C PHE A 174 19.41 -5.62 19.58
N LEU A 175 19.49 -5.65 18.26
CA LEU A 175 19.31 -4.47 17.40
C LEU A 175 17.88 -3.91 17.46
N SER A 176 16.88 -4.75 17.78
CA SER A 176 15.48 -4.33 17.97
C SER A 176 15.25 -3.49 19.24
N ILE A 177 16.18 -3.51 20.20
CA ILE A 177 16.06 -2.74 21.46
C ILE A 177 16.48 -1.28 21.24
N GLY A 178 17.64 -1.09 20.62
CA GLY A 178 18.27 0.22 20.46
C GLY A 178 19.67 0.06 19.91
N ILE A 179 20.17 1.07 19.21
CA ILE A 179 21.53 1.08 18.67
C ILE A 179 22.17 2.42 19.03
N GLU A 180 23.42 2.37 19.48
CA GLU A 180 24.25 3.54 19.68
C GLU A 180 25.47 3.45 18.76
N ILE A 181 25.68 4.48 17.93
CA ILE A 181 26.84 4.60 17.05
C ILE A 181 27.84 5.53 17.73
N ILE A 182 29.06 5.06 17.95
CA ILE A 182 30.13 5.81 18.61
C ILE A 182 31.40 5.88 17.76
N GLU A 183 31.97 7.07 17.67
CA GLU A 183 33.22 7.31 16.95
C GLU A 183 34.42 7.12 17.88
N HIS A 184 35.37 6.27 17.49
CA HIS A 184 36.64 6.19 18.19
C HIS A 184 37.50 7.43 17.86
N PRO A 185 37.80 8.35 18.80
CA PRO A 185 38.36 9.66 18.47
C PRO A 185 39.68 9.61 17.70
N PRO A 186 40.66 8.73 18.04
CA PRO A 186 41.88 8.56 17.24
C PRO A 186 41.64 8.05 15.81
N SER A 187 40.53 7.36 15.56
CA SER A 187 40.18 6.84 14.23
C SER A 187 39.32 7.79 13.40
N LYS A 188 38.73 8.83 14.02
CA LYS A 188 37.76 9.73 13.39
C LYS A 188 38.27 10.37 12.10
N GLN A 189 39.48 10.93 12.11
CA GLN A 189 40.04 11.62 10.94
C GLN A 189 40.25 10.66 9.76
N ARG A 190 40.73 9.43 10.04
CA ARG A 190 40.97 8.40 9.01
C ARG A 190 39.67 7.87 8.41
N LEU A 191 38.59 7.88 9.19
CA LEU A 191 37.29 7.35 8.80
C LEU A 191 36.28 8.43 8.37
N ALA A 192 36.69 9.70 8.24
CA ALA A 192 35.76 10.79 7.98
C ALA A 192 34.87 10.55 6.73
N ASP A 193 35.47 10.05 5.64
CA ASP A 193 34.74 9.81 4.39
C ASP A 193 33.91 8.52 4.41
N THR A 194 34.45 7.44 4.97
CA THR A 194 33.84 6.09 4.93
C THR A 194 32.88 5.83 6.10
N GLY A 195 33.15 6.39 7.27
CA GLY A 195 32.38 6.19 8.50
C GLY A 195 30.97 6.80 8.44
N GLY A 196 30.82 7.98 7.83
CA GLY A 196 29.50 8.57 7.58
C GLY A 196 28.65 7.74 6.61
N ARG A 197 29.26 7.24 5.53
CA ARG A 197 28.58 6.36 4.56
C ARG A 197 28.14 5.04 5.20
N PHE A 198 29.04 4.40 5.95
CA PHE A 198 28.72 3.20 6.71
C PHE A 198 27.57 3.43 7.68
N SER A 199 27.61 4.52 8.46
CA SER A 199 26.55 4.82 9.45
C SER A 199 25.18 4.97 8.79
N SER A 200 25.09 5.66 7.65
CA SER A 200 23.85 5.79 6.89
C SER A 200 23.34 4.43 6.39
N ARG A 201 24.18 3.67 5.69
CA ARG A 201 23.79 2.36 5.13
C ARG A 201 23.44 1.34 6.20
N PHE A 202 24.16 1.36 7.31
CA PHE A 202 23.89 0.51 8.46
C PHE A 202 22.55 0.87 9.12
N ALA A 203 22.23 2.17 9.26
CA ALA A 203 20.94 2.61 9.77
C ALA A 203 19.78 2.16 8.88
N ASP A 204 19.92 2.26 7.56
CA ASP A 204 18.93 1.76 6.60
C ASP A 204 18.74 0.24 6.74
N ALA A 205 19.84 -0.52 6.80
CA ALA A 205 19.81 -1.98 6.96
C ALA A 205 19.14 -2.41 8.28
N VAL A 206 19.41 -1.70 9.38
CA VAL A 206 18.74 -1.91 10.67
C VAL A 206 17.25 -1.61 10.58
N SER A 207 16.87 -0.52 9.91
CA SER A 207 15.47 -0.14 9.73
C SER A 207 14.70 -1.23 8.99
N SER A 208 15.25 -1.72 7.88
CA SER A 208 14.68 -2.85 7.12
C SER A 208 14.58 -4.12 7.96
N MET A 209 15.62 -4.45 8.73
CA MET A 209 15.61 -5.60 9.63
C MET A 209 14.56 -5.46 10.73
N ARG A 210 14.41 -4.29 11.34
CA ARG A 210 13.39 -4.03 12.37
C ARG A 210 11.99 -4.21 11.81
N THR A 211 11.71 -3.68 10.62
CA THR A 211 10.43 -3.91 9.94
C THR A 211 10.19 -5.40 9.74
N SER A 212 11.17 -6.14 9.22
CA SER A 212 11.08 -7.59 9.03
C SER A 212 10.81 -8.35 10.34
N VAL A 213 11.47 -7.99 11.45
CA VAL A 213 11.26 -8.58 12.77
C VAL A 213 9.87 -8.27 13.30
N VAL A 214 9.42 -7.01 13.23
CA VAL A 214 8.08 -6.60 13.67
C VAL A 214 7.01 -7.33 12.87
N THR A 215 7.12 -7.38 11.55
CA THR A 215 6.22 -8.13 10.67
C THR A 215 6.20 -9.62 11.03
N THR A 216 7.37 -10.25 11.23
CA THR A 216 7.46 -11.66 11.61
C THR A 216 6.80 -11.95 12.96
N LEU A 217 6.96 -11.05 13.93
CA LEU A 217 6.37 -11.20 15.27
C LEU A 217 4.85 -10.98 15.23
N MET A 218 4.40 -9.90 14.57
CA MET A 218 2.99 -9.53 14.45
C MET A 218 2.17 -10.49 13.58
N GLN A 219 2.81 -11.21 12.65
CA GLN A 219 2.12 -12.14 11.74
C GLN A 219 2.33 -13.61 12.11
N SER A 220 2.96 -13.91 13.24
CA SER A 220 3.28 -15.30 13.62
C SER A 220 2.02 -16.16 13.84
N ASP A 221 0.99 -15.56 14.43
CA ASP A 221 -0.35 -16.12 14.62
C ASP A 221 -1.10 -16.26 13.28
N VAL A 222 -1.08 -15.23 12.44
CA VAL A 222 -1.71 -15.24 11.10
C VAL A 222 -1.08 -16.30 10.20
N THR A 223 0.25 -16.39 10.21
CA THR A 223 1.01 -17.40 9.46
C THR A 223 0.62 -18.81 9.89
N LEU A 224 0.64 -19.09 11.20
CA LEU A 224 0.28 -20.42 11.69
C LEU A 224 -1.19 -20.74 11.42
N ARG A 225 -2.10 -19.78 11.63
CA ARG A 225 -3.52 -19.95 11.32
C ARG A 225 -3.70 -20.34 9.85
N ASN A 226 -3.10 -19.61 8.91
CA ASN A 226 -3.21 -19.92 7.49
C ASN A 226 -2.64 -21.31 7.17
N GLN A 227 -1.48 -21.67 7.73
CA GLN A 227 -0.90 -23.00 7.59
C GLN A 227 -1.83 -24.10 8.09
N LEU A 228 -2.43 -23.92 9.27
CA LEU A 228 -3.37 -24.86 9.87
C LEU A 228 -4.72 -24.91 9.13
N MET A 229 -5.19 -23.79 8.59
CA MET A 229 -6.40 -23.76 7.75
C MET A 229 -6.17 -24.41 6.37
N ASN A 230 -4.93 -24.46 5.88
CA ASN A 230 -4.54 -25.17 4.67
C ASN A 230 -4.16 -26.63 4.92
N ILE A 231 -4.32 -27.15 6.13
CA ILE A 231 -3.81 -28.49 6.48
C ILE A 231 -4.45 -29.59 5.63
N ASP A 232 -5.71 -29.42 5.23
CA ASP A 232 -6.41 -30.29 4.29
C ASP A 232 -5.70 -30.32 2.93
N HIS A 233 -5.35 -29.17 2.37
CA HIS A 233 -4.58 -29.10 1.13
C HIS A 233 -3.16 -29.62 1.31
N TYR A 234 -2.53 -29.35 2.45
CA TYR A 234 -1.17 -29.80 2.74
C TYR A 234 -1.07 -31.34 2.77
N VAL A 235 -1.97 -32.02 3.48
CA VAL A 235 -1.88 -33.49 3.61
C VAL A 235 -2.44 -34.22 2.39
N THR A 236 -3.41 -33.64 1.69
CA THR A 236 -4.10 -34.35 0.59
C THR A 236 -3.55 -34.06 -0.80
N ARG A 237 -2.84 -32.93 -1.01
CA ARG A 237 -2.32 -32.54 -2.35
C ARG A 237 -0.87 -32.95 -2.53
N ARG A 238 -0.44 -33.13 -3.79
CA ARG A 238 0.97 -33.41 -4.11
C ARG A 238 1.87 -32.20 -3.79
N GLY A 239 3.12 -32.52 -3.45
CA GLY A 239 4.19 -31.55 -3.37
C GLY A 239 4.78 -31.19 -4.72
N VAL A 240 6.00 -30.66 -4.70
CA VAL A 240 6.79 -30.29 -5.89
C VAL A 240 8.03 -31.18 -6.09
N ASN A 241 8.11 -32.33 -5.41
CA ASN A 241 9.26 -33.23 -5.44
C ASN A 241 9.55 -33.77 -6.85
N ASP A 242 8.50 -34.22 -7.53
CA ASP A 242 8.51 -34.76 -8.89
C ASP A 242 8.82 -33.71 -9.97
N LEU A 243 8.82 -32.42 -9.60
CA LEU A 243 9.13 -31.31 -10.50
C LEU A 243 10.61 -30.88 -10.40
N ALA A 244 11.40 -31.45 -9.48
CA ALA A 244 12.80 -31.07 -9.31
C ALA A 244 13.62 -31.40 -10.58
N GLY A 245 14.17 -30.38 -11.24
CA GLY A 245 15.06 -30.53 -12.39
C GLY A 245 14.43 -31.03 -13.68
N VAL A 246 13.10 -31.16 -13.77
CA VAL A 246 12.42 -31.73 -14.96
C VAL A 246 12.48 -30.82 -16.19
N ALA A 247 12.76 -29.54 -16.01
CA ALA A 247 12.97 -28.54 -17.07
C ALA A 247 14.44 -28.15 -17.25
N ARG A 248 15.38 -29.05 -16.91
CA ARG A 248 16.82 -28.76 -16.93
C ARG A 248 17.27 -28.15 -18.27
N GLY A 249 17.80 -26.94 -18.22
CA GLY A 249 18.35 -26.22 -19.39
C GLY A 249 17.30 -25.65 -20.35
N ALA A 250 16.01 -25.77 -20.05
CA ALA A 250 14.97 -25.04 -20.77
C ALA A 250 14.86 -23.60 -20.25
N PRO A 251 14.44 -22.62 -21.07
CA PRO A 251 14.18 -21.27 -20.59
C PRO A 251 12.94 -21.25 -19.69
N GLY A 252 13.07 -20.62 -18.52
CA GLY A 252 11.95 -20.38 -17.60
C GLY A 252 11.58 -18.90 -17.61
N LEU A 253 10.36 -18.56 -18.03
CA LEU A 253 9.86 -17.18 -18.06
C LEU A 253 9.04 -16.90 -16.79
N VAL A 254 9.58 -16.03 -15.93
CA VAL A 254 8.92 -15.53 -14.73
C VAL A 254 8.13 -14.26 -15.09
N ILE A 255 6.81 -14.36 -15.03
CA ILE A 255 5.87 -13.29 -15.40
C ILE A 255 5.37 -12.63 -14.11
N SER A 256 5.93 -11.47 -13.79
CA SER A 256 5.57 -10.61 -12.66
C SER A 256 4.53 -9.55 -13.04
N ALA A 257 4.09 -8.73 -12.08
CA ALA A 257 2.95 -7.81 -12.23
C ALA A 257 3.32 -6.32 -12.29
N GLY A 258 4.56 -6.00 -12.66
CA GLY A 258 5.02 -4.62 -12.80
C GLY A 258 4.42 -3.91 -14.02
N PRO A 259 4.28 -2.57 -13.99
CA PRO A 259 3.64 -1.82 -15.07
C PRO A 259 4.24 -2.03 -16.46
N SER A 260 5.55 -2.28 -16.56
CA SER A 260 6.24 -2.52 -17.82
C SER A 260 5.75 -3.75 -18.59
N LEU A 261 5.08 -4.69 -17.91
CA LEU A 261 4.64 -5.95 -18.49
C LEU A 261 3.86 -5.77 -19.81
N GLN A 262 3.04 -4.73 -19.88
CA GLN A 262 2.17 -4.46 -21.02
C GLN A 262 2.93 -4.23 -22.33
N ARG A 263 4.20 -3.82 -22.26
CA ARG A 263 5.07 -3.67 -23.43
C ARG A 263 5.25 -4.99 -24.17
N ASN A 264 5.28 -6.08 -23.44
CA ASN A 264 5.77 -7.37 -23.92
C ASN A 264 4.71 -8.48 -23.90
N LEU A 265 3.54 -8.24 -23.32
CA LEU A 265 2.51 -9.25 -23.13
C LEU A 265 2.04 -9.88 -24.45
N HIS A 266 2.01 -9.09 -25.53
CA HIS A 266 1.65 -9.53 -26.88
C HIS A 266 2.61 -10.59 -27.46
N LEU A 267 3.86 -10.65 -26.97
CA LEU A 267 4.83 -11.66 -27.40
C LEU A 267 4.47 -13.06 -26.89
N LEU A 268 3.57 -13.16 -25.93
CA LEU A 268 3.06 -14.44 -25.40
C LEU A 268 1.80 -14.91 -26.12
N ASP A 269 1.24 -14.12 -27.04
CA ASP A 269 0.04 -14.48 -27.80
C ASP A 269 0.31 -15.65 -28.76
N ASP A 270 1.58 -15.89 -29.15
CA ASP A 270 1.99 -17.09 -29.89
C ASP A 270 1.98 -18.34 -28.98
N PRO A 271 1.06 -19.31 -29.21
CA PRO A 271 0.98 -20.52 -28.41
C PRO A 271 2.26 -21.35 -28.39
N ALA A 272 3.09 -21.26 -29.45
CA ALA A 272 4.35 -21.99 -29.54
C ALA A 272 5.39 -21.52 -28.51
N VAL A 273 5.22 -20.34 -27.90
CA VAL A 273 6.07 -19.89 -26.78
C VAL A 273 5.90 -20.84 -25.59
N ARG A 274 4.67 -21.25 -25.29
CA ARG A 274 4.39 -22.19 -24.20
C ARG A 274 5.02 -23.56 -24.46
N ASP A 275 5.11 -24.00 -25.71
CA ASP A 275 5.75 -25.28 -26.07
C ASP A 275 7.28 -25.28 -25.92
N ARG A 276 7.90 -24.09 -25.84
CA ARG A 276 9.35 -23.88 -25.88
C ARG A 276 9.93 -23.24 -24.62
N ALA A 277 9.10 -22.65 -23.76
CA ALA A 277 9.51 -22.01 -22.52
C ALA A 277 8.56 -22.31 -21.35
N VAL A 278 9.12 -22.50 -20.16
CA VAL A 278 8.33 -22.74 -18.94
C VAL A 278 7.76 -21.41 -18.43
N LEU A 279 6.50 -21.16 -18.73
CA LEU A 279 5.75 -20.00 -18.22
C LEU A 279 5.35 -20.15 -16.74
N ILE A 280 5.86 -19.26 -15.88
CA ILE A 280 5.59 -19.21 -14.43
C ILE A 280 5.07 -17.82 -14.09
N ALA A 281 3.78 -17.70 -13.78
CA ALA A 281 3.15 -16.42 -13.47
C ALA A 281 2.98 -16.21 -11.96
N VAL A 282 3.04 -14.96 -11.51
CA VAL A 282 2.54 -14.59 -10.18
C VAL A 282 1.00 -14.59 -10.19
N GLN A 283 0.35 -14.86 -9.04
CA GLN A 283 -1.10 -15.00 -8.98
C GLN A 283 -1.93 -13.82 -9.52
N THR A 284 -1.44 -12.58 -9.36
CA THR A 284 -2.11 -11.39 -9.88
C THR A 284 -2.19 -11.36 -11.40
N MET A 285 -1.35 -12.15 -12.09
CA MET A 285 -1.29 -12.21 -13.55
C MET A 285 -2.13 -13.32 -14.18
N LEU A 286 -2.78 -14.19 -13.38
CA LEU A 286 -3.56 -15.29 -13.93
C LEU A 286 -4.70 -14.80 -14.84
N LYS A 287 -5.62 -13.97 -14.33
CA LYS A 287 -6.76 -13.48 -15.12
C LYS A 287 -6.33 -12.66 -16.35
N PRO A 288 -5.41 -11.69 -16.25
CA PRO A 288 -4.96 -10.94 -17.43
C PRO A 288 -4.33 -11.81 -18.52
N LEU A 289 -3.61 -12.89 -18.15
CA LEU A 289 -3.07 -13.84 -19.13
C LEU A 289 -4.20 -14.65 -19.79
N LEU A 290 -5.15 -15.17 -19.00
CA LEU A 290 -6.29 -15.95 -19.52
C LEU A 290 -7.19 -15.14 -20.45
N GLU A 291 -7.43 -13.86 -20.15
CA GLU A 291 -8.21 -12.94 -21.00
C GLU A 291 -7.59 -12.76 -22.39
N ARG A 292 -6.28 -13.00 -22.55
CA ARG A 292 -5.56 -12.99 -23.83
C ARG A 292 -5.41 -14.38 -24.46
N GLY A 293 -5.99 -15.41 -23.86
CA GLY A 293 -5.80 -16.81 -24.28
C GLY A 293 -4.45 -17.41 -23.90
N VAL A 294 -3.64 -16.71 -23.10
CA VAL A 294 -2.34 -17.19 -22.63
C VAL A 294 -2.54 -17.99 -21.34
N ARG A 295 -2.21 -19.28 -21.39
CA ARG A 295 -2.22 -20.14 -20.20
C ARG A 295 -0.77 -20.24 -19.70
N PRO A 296 -0.43 -19.87 -18.45
CA PRO A 296 0.86 -20.20 -17.87
C PRO A 296 0.91 -21.68 -17.43
N HIS A 297 2.09 -22.30 -17.35
CA HIS A 297 2.17 -23.68 -16.82
C HIS A 297 1.89 -23.69 -15.33
N PHE A 298 2.45 -22.70 -14.63
CA PHE A 298 2.33 -22.57 -13.19
C PHE A 298 1.95 -21.16 -12.78
N VAL A 299 1.16 -21.07 -11.72
CA VAL A 299 0.83 -19.83 -11.03
C VAL A 299 1.32 -19.95 -9.59
N MET A 300 2.06 -18.96 -9.11
CA MET A 300 2.60 -18.95 -7.75
C MET A 300 1.74 -18.10 -6.82
N ALA A 301 1.54 -18.56 -5.58
CA ALA A 301 0.88 -17.79 -4.54
C ALA A 301 1.54 -17.94 -3.16
N LEU A 302 1.69 -16.82 -2.45
CA LEU A 302 2.15 -16.80 -1.05
C LEU A 302 1.45 -15.77 -0.16
N ASP A 303 0.50 -14.98 -0.70
CA ASP A 303 -0.10 -13.86 0.04
C ASP A 303 -0.94 -14.33 1.22
N HIS A 304 -0.85 -13.61 2.35
CA HIS A 304 -1.50 -13.96 3.62
C HIS A 304 -2.92 -13.41 3.77
N HIS A 305 -3.32 -12.46 2.91
CA HIS A 305 -4.57 -11.71 3.04
C HIS A 305 -5.68 -12.29 2.14
N GLU A 306 -6.92 -12.30 2.64
CA GLU A 306 -8.10 -12.87 1.95
C GLU A 306 -8.42 -12.17 0.63
N ILE A 307 -7.97 -10.92 0.44
CA ILE A 307 -8.22 -10.12 -0.77
C ILE A 307 -7.72 -10.83 -2.03
N SER A 308 -6.72 -11.69 -1.89
CA SER A 308 -6.16 -12.53 -2.96
C SER A 308 -7.19 -13.45 -3.61
N LYS A 309 -8.31 -13.75 -2.93
CA LYS A 309 -9.46 -14.47 -3.50
C LYS A 309 -9.91 -13.86 -4.83
N ARG A 310 -9.89 -12.53 -4.95
CA ARG A 310 -10.33 -11.78 -6.15
C ARG A 310 -9.58 -12.15 -7.43
N PHE A 311 -8.37 -12.69 -7.32
CA PHE A 311 -7.57 -13.13 -8.48
C PHE A 311 -8.11 -14.43 -9.10
N TYR A 312 -9.02 -15.13 -8.42
CA TYR A 312 -9.59 -16.41 -8.86
C TYR A 312 -11.12 -16.37 -9.04
N GLU A 313 -11.77 -15.30 -8.58
CA GLU A 313 -13.23 -15.13 -8.69
C GLU A 313 -13.71 -15.20 -10.14
N GLY A 314 -14.74 -16.02 -10.35
CA GLY A 314 -15.39 -16.26 -11.64
C GLY A 314 -14.69 -17.28 -12.54
N LEU A 315 -13.55 -17.84 -12.14
CA LEU A 315 -12.86 -18.87 -12.91
C LEU A 315 -13.54 -20.23 -12.75
N THR A 316 -13.61 -20.99 -13.84
CA THR A 316 -14.04 -22.39 -13.89
C THR A 316 -12.85 -23.33 -14.10
N ALA A 317 -13.06 -24.64 -13.92
CA ALA A 317 -12.01 -25.63 -14.18
C ALA A 317 -11.52 -25.63 -15.64
N GLN A 318 -12.39 -25.28 -16.59
CA GLN A 318 -12.05 -25.15 -18.01
C GLN A 318 -11.17 -23.93 -18.29
N ASP A 319 -11.42 -22.81 -17.62
CA ASP A 319 -10.62 -21.59 -17.77
C ASP A 319 -9.15 -21.81 -17.37
N VAL A 320 -8.91 -22.70 -16.40
CA VAL A 320 -7.57 -22.98 -15.86
C VAL A 320 -7.01 -24.34 -16.28
N GLU A 321 -7.62 -25.00 -17.28
CA GLU A 321 -7.08 -26.23 -17.85
C GLU A 321 -5.62 -26.03 -18.31
N GLY A 322 -4.75 -26.97 -17.92
CA GLY A 322 -3.30 -26.89 -18.18
C GLY A 322 -2.53 -25.92 -17.27
N VAL A 323 -3.18 -25.32 -16.26
CA VAL A 323 -2.55 -24.43 -15.29
C VAL A 323 -2.50 -25.10 -13.91
N THR A 324 -1.33 -25.11 -13.28
CA THR A 324 -1.17 -25.59 -11.90
C THR A 324 -0.87 -24.43 -10.94
N LEU A 325 -1.70 -24.27 -9.90
CA LEU A 325 -1.42 -23.35 -8.81
C LEU A 325 -0.43 -24.00 -7.83
N VAL A 326 0.70 -23.36 -7.58
CA VAL A 326 1.68 -23.77 -6.56
C VAL A 326 1.64 -22.76 -5.43
N ILE A 327 1.31 -23.23 -4.23
CA ILE A 327 1.16 -22.38 -3.05
C ILE A 327 2.24 -22.68 -2.00
N GLU A 328 2.74 -21.65 -1.33
CA GLU A 328 3.34 -21.85 -0.01
C GLU A 328 2.24 -22.23 1.00
N ALA A 329 2.53 -23.11 1.95
CA ALA A 329 1.55 -23.56 2.94
C ALA A 329 0.94 -22.42 3.77
N LYS A 330 1.66 -21.30 3.92
CA LYS A 330 1.23 -20.10 4.64
C LYS A 330 0.30 -19.15 3.86
N ALA A 331 0.06 -19.44 2.57
CA ALA A 331 -0.85 -18.65 1.75
C ALA A 331 -2.26 -18.59 2.38
N ASN A 332 -3.03 -17.54 2.15
CA ASN A 332 -4.38 -17.45 2.71
C ASN A 332 -5.24 -18.62 2.22
N PRO A 333 -6.00 -19.30 3.10
CA PRO A 333 -6.80 -20.46 2.71
C PRO A 333 -7.86 -20.15 1.64
N ALA A 334 -8.32 -18.90 1.52
CA ALA A 334 -9.23 -18.49 0.46
C ALA A 334 -8.61 -18.66 -0.94
N ILE A 335 -7.29 -18.64 -1.07
CA ILE A 335 -6.59 -18.82 -2.36
C ILE A 335 -6.80 -20.25 -2.87
N ALA A 336 -6.45 -21.24 -2.05
CA ALA A 336 -6.56 -22.64 -2.43
C ALA A 336 -8.02 -23.07 -2.64
N ASP A 337 -8.94 -22.51 -1.87
CA ASP A 337 -10.38 -22.84 -1.98
C ASP A 337 -11.06 -22.17 -3.19
N SER A 338 -10.47 -21.10 -3.74
CA SER A 338 -11.06 -20.36 -4.87
C SER A 338 -10.50 -20.76 -6.23
N PHE A 339 -9.36 -21.44 -6.29
CA PHE A 339 -8.79 -21.91 -7.55
C PHE A 339 -9.43 -23.24 -8.00
N PRO A 340 -10.08 -23.30 -9.17
CA PRO A 340 -10.84 -24.49 -9.59
C PRO A 340 -9.98 -25.60 -10.23
N GLY A 341 -8.67 -25.38 -10.39
CA GLY A 341 -7.76 -26.28 -11.09
C GLY A 341 -6.86 -27.13 -10.20
N GLN A 342 -5.72 -27.58 -10.74
CA GLN A 342 -4.74 -28.39 -10.01
C GLN A 342 -3.93 -27.54 -9.02
N ILE A 343 -3.77 -28.03 -7.79
CA ILE A 343 -3.04 -27.35 -6.72
C ILE A 343 -1.89 -28.24 -6.25
N ARG A 344 -0.70 -27.64 -6.11
CA ARG A 344 0.48 -28.23 -5.46
C ARG A 344 0.90 -27.37 -4.28
N VAL A 345 1.37 -28.00 -3.22
CA VAL A 345 1.75 -27.31 -1.98
C VAL A 345 3.24 -27.52 -1.71
N VAL A 346 3.99 -26.42 -1.59
CA VAL A 346 5.41 -26.46 -1.24
C VAL A 346 5.56 -26.99 0.20
N GLY A 347 6.57 -27.83 0.43
CA GLY A 347 6.84 -28.36 1.77
C GLY A 347 7.16 -27.25 2.79
N ASP A 348 6.70 -27.43 4.02
CA ASP A 348 6.88 -26.48 5.12
C ASP A 348 7.41 -27.21 6.36
N GLU A 349 8.56 -26.76 6.87
CA GLU A 349 9.24 -27.38 8.01
C GLU A 349 8.39 -27.39 9.29
N ARG A 350 7.55 -26.36 9.50
CA ARG A 350 6.73 -26.27 10.71
C ARG A 350 5.59 -27.26 10.65
N LEU A 351 4.89 -27.34 9.53
CA LEU A 351 3.82 -28.33 9.33
C LEU A 351 4.37 -29.75 9.36
N ASP A 352 5.52 -29.99 8.74
CA ASP A 352 6.16 -31.31 8.77
C ASP A 352 6.45 -31.77 10.21
N GLY A 353 7.03 -30.87 11.03
CA GLY A 353 7.31 -31.15 12.44
C GLY A 353 6.06 -31.30 13.31
N LEU A 354 4.99 -30.55 13.01
CA LEU A 354 3.72 -30.62 13.73
C LEU A 354 3.01 -31.95 13.47
N LEU A 355 2.89 -32.32 12.19
CA LEU A 355 2.17 -33.50 11.72
C LEU A 355 2.95 -34.79 11.97
N GLY A 356 4.28 -34.74 11.94
CA GLY A 356 5.13 -35.91 12.09
C GLY A 356 5.24 -36.73 10.79
N ALA A 357 6.30 -37.55 10.71
CA ALA A 357 6.65 -38.30 9.51
C ALA A 357 5.54 -39.29 9.05
N ASP A 358 4.80 -39.85 10.00
CA ASP A 358 3.72 -40.82 9.73
C ASP A 358 2.53 -40.20 8.98
N VAL A 359 2.33 -38.88 9.12
CA VAL A 359 1.23 -38.15 8.45
C VAL A 359 1.71 -37.47 7.17
N VAL A 360 2.92 -36.91 7.18
CA VAL A 360 3.50 -36.19 6.03
C VAL A 360 3.87 -37.13 4.89
N GLY A 361 4.18 -38.39 5.22
CA GLY A 361 4.69 -39.38 4.28
C GLY A 361 6.20 -39.26 4.03
N SER A 362 6.77 -40.27 3.37
CA SER A 362 8.19 -40.35 3.03
C SER A 362 8.39 -40.55 1.52
N PRO A 363 9.18 -39.69 0.83
CA PRO A 363 9.85 -38.51 1.36
C PRO A 363 8.85 -37.37 1.65
N ALA A 364 9.19 -36.51 2.61
CA ALA A 364 8.45 -35.29 2.86
C ALA A 364 8.41 -34.39 1.62
N LYS A 365 7.44 -33.46 1.57
CA LYS A 365 7.31 -32.54 0.43
C LYS A 365 8.59 -31.71 0.26
N ALA A 366 9.02 -31.55 -0.98
CA ALA A 366 10.19 -30.76 -1.32
C ALA A 366 9.96 -29.30 -0.91
N ARG A 367 10.96 -28.72 -0.26
CA ARG A 367 10.98 -27.33 0.18
C ARG A 367 11.63 -26.47 -0.89
N ILE A 368 11.09 -25.28 -1.07
CA ILE A 368 11.69 -24.21 -1.86
C ILE A 368 12.03 -23.08 -0.88
N LYS A 369 13.10 -22.33 -1.17
CA LYS A 369 13.44 -21.13 -0.38
C LYS A 369 12.19 -20.23 -0.28
N PRO A 370 11.76 -19.80 0.92
CA PRO A 370 10.61 -18.91 1.05
C PRO A 370 10.85 -17.55 0.36
N GLY A 371 9.87 -17.07 -0.38
CA GLY A 371 9.91 -15.77 -1.07
C GLY A 371 9.54 -14.60 -0.15
N ALA A 372 10.17 -13.43 -0.37
CA ALA A 372 9.71 -12.16 0.21
C ALA A 372 8.51 -11.56 -0.57
N THR A 373 8.36 -11.97 -1.84
CA THR A 373 7.22 -11.68 -2.72
C THR A 373 6.89 -12.91 -3.56
N VAL A 374 5.70 -12.95 -4.15
CA VAL A 374 5.30 -14.02 -5.08
C VAL A 374 6.31 -14.19 -6.22
N ALA A 375 6.93 -13.09 -6.67
CA ALA A 375 7.92 -13.15 -7.73
C ALA A 375 9.25 -13.82 -7.30
N HIS A 376 9.66 -13.67 -6.03
CA HIS A 376 10.78 -14.44 -5.50
C HIS A 376 10.46 -15.94 -5.53
N LEU A 377 9.26 -16.33 -5.11
CA LEU A 377 8.82 -17.72 -5.15
C LEU A 377 8.80 -18.26 -6.59
N ALA A 378 8.34 -17.47 -7.56
CA ALA A 378 8.38 -17.84 -8.98
C ALA A 378 9.80 -18.02 -9.51
N TYR A 379 10.73 -17.12 -9.16
CA TYR A 379 12.14 -17.25 -9.48
C TYR A 379 12.77 -18.52 -8.86
N TYR A 380 12.54 -18.76 -7.57
CA TYR A 380 13.05 -19.97 -6.92
C TYR A 380 12.43 -21.26 -7.46
N PHE A 381 11.16 -21.22 -7.86
CA PHE A 381 10.50 -22.34 -8.49
C PHE A 381 11.08 -22.62 -9.89
N ALA A 382 11.37 -21.59 -10.70
CA ALA A 382 12.07 -21.76 -11.97
C ALA A 382 13.41 -22.50 -11.80
N LYS A 383 14.16 -22.14 -10.75
CA LYS A 383 15.40 -22.84 -10.37
C LYS A 383 15.16 -24.27 -9.91
N HIS A 384 14.12 -24.51 -9.10
CA HIS A 384 13.74 -25.85 -8.66
C HIS A 384 13.44 -26.76 -9.85
N LEU A 385 12.81 -26.23 -10.91
CA LEU A 385 12.59 -26.94 -12.17
C LEU A 385 13.88 -27.18 -12.98
N GLY A 386 14.97 -26.48 -12.67
CA GLY A 386 16.25 -26.55 -13.38
C GLY A 386 16.36 -25.64 -14.61
N CYS A 387 15.50 -24.63 -14.74
CA CYS A 387 15.50 -23.73 -15.89
C CYS A 387 16.83 -22.97 -16.01
N SER A 388 17.34 -22.81 -17.22
CA SER A 388 18.49 -21.95 -17.55
C SER A 388 18.45 -21.61 -19.05
N PRO A 389 18.31 -20.32 -19.44
CA PRO A 389 18.24 -19.16 -18.55
C PRO A 389 16.92 -19.07 -17.78
N VAL A 390 16.94 -18.31 -16.68
CA VAL A 390 15.71 -17.77 -16.07
C VAL A 390 15.50 -16.35 -16.61
N ILE A 391 14.37 -16.11 -17.27
CA ILE A 391 14.02 -14.85 -17.93
C ILE A 391 12.98 -14.13 -17.06
N LEU A 392 13.25 -12.89 -16.69
CA LEU A 392 12.37 -12.06 -15.88
C LEU A 392 11.56 -11.11 -16.78
N MET A 393 10.26 -10.99 -16.52
CA MET A 393 9.34 -10.13 -17.27
C MET A 393 8.38 -9.43 -16.30
N GLY A 394 8.16 -8.12 -16.48
CA GLY A 394 7.30 -7.34 -15.58
C GLY A 394 7.83 -7.26 -14.15
N GLN A 395 9.13 -7.45 -13.93
CA GLN A 395 9.76 -7.37 -12.60
C GLN A 395 10.24 -5.94 -12.32
N ASP A 396 9.32 -5.00 -12.23
CA ASP A 396 9.70 -3.58 -12.26
C ASP A 396 10.44 -3.12 -11.00
N LEU A 397 9.99 -3.54 -9.82
CA LEU A 397 10.53 -3.08 -8.52
C LEU A 397 10.57 -1.54 -8.40
N GLY A 398 9.67 -0.87 -9.10
CA GLY A 398 9.52 0.58 -9.17
C GLY A 398 8.29 0.95 -9.98
N PHE A 399 7.94 2.23 -9.97
CA PHE A 399 6.75 2.79 -10.59
C PHE A 399 7.04 3.26 -12.01
N THR A 400 7.19 2.30 -12.92
CA THR A 400 7.51 2.58 -14.34
C THR A 400 6.49 3.54 -14.94
N ASP A 401 7.00 4.61 -15.55
CA ASP A 401 6.21 5.66 -16.22
C ASP A 401 5.12 6.31 -15.34
N GLY A 402 5.34 6.35 -14.02
CA GLY A 402 4.42 6.97 -13.06
C GLY A 402 3.18 6.12 -12.81
N GLN A 403 3.28 4.81 -12.98
CA GLN A 403 2.21 3.84 -12.73
C GLN A 403 2.53 3.00 -11.49
N TYR A 404 1.56 2.87 -10.60
CA TYR A 404 1.57 1.94 -9.49
C TYR A 404 1.12 0.54 -9.92
N TYR A 405 0.10 0.48 -10.77
CA TYR A 405 -0.43 -0.77 -11.32
C TYR A 405 -0.23 -0.84 -12.84
N ALA A 406 -0.09 -2.06 -13.37
CA ALA A 406 -0.09 -2.27 -14.81
C ALA A 406 -1.44 -1.87 -15.45
N ASP A 407 -1.41 -1.44 -16.71
CA ASP A 407 -2.63 -1.12 -17.46
C ASP A 407 -3.61 -2.30 -17.44
N GLY A 408 -4.90 -2.01 -17.27
CA GLY A 408 -5.95 -3.02 -17.15
C GLY A 408 -6.03 -3.74 -15.79
N ALA A 409 -5.29 -3.30 -14.76
CA ALA A 409 -5.40 -3.90 -13.43
C ALA A 409 -6.83 -3.79 -12.85
N SER A 410 -7.21 -4.75 -12.01
CA SER A 410 -8.57 -4.83 -11.43
C SER A 410 -8.97 -3.59 -10.62
N ILE A 411 -8.00 -2.89 -10.03
CA ILE A 411 -8.22 -1.63 -9.30
C ILE A 411 -8.73 -0.50 -10.21
N HIS A 412 -8.40 -0.52 -11.51
CA HIS A 412 -8.90 0.47 -12.46
C HIS A 412 -10.42 0.39 -12.61
N GLN A 413 -10.99 -0.82 -12.52
CA GLN A 413 -12.46 -0.99 -12.51
C GLN A 413 -13.09 -0.39 -11.25
N VAL A 414 -12.42 -0.49 -10.10
CA VAL A 414 -12.90 0.13 -8.85
C VAL A 414 -12.93 1.65 -8.98
N TRP A 415 -11.91 2.24 -9.61
CA TRP A 415 -11.84 3.69 -9.86
C TRP A 415 -12.77 4.17 -10.99
N ALA A 416 -13.39 3.28 -11.76
CA ALA A 416 -14.25 3.67 -12.89
C ALA A 416 -15.41 4.59 -12.47
N CYS A 417 -15.95 4.41 -11.27
CA CYS A 417 -17.00 5.26 -10.69
C CYS A 417 -16.51 6.69 -10.36
N GLU A 418 -15.23 6.98 -10.48
CA GLU A 418 -14.61 8.28 -10.13
C GLU A 418 -14.02 9.01 -11.35
N LEU A 419 -13.88 8.35 -12.51
CA LEU A 419 -13.24 8.90 -13.70
C LEU A 419 -14.13 9.93 -14.43
N ASN A 420 -13.59 11.09 -14.77
CA ASN A 420 -14.28 12.12 -15.55
C ASN A 420 -13.29 13.07 -16.24
N THR A 421 -13.78 14.12 -16.89
CA THR A 421 -12.94 15.10 -17.59
C THR A 421 -11.83 15.69 -16.69
N PHE A 422 -12.07 15.90 -15.40
CA PHE A 422 -11.11 16.46 -14.43
C PHE A 422 -10.44 15.40 -13.55
N ARG A 423 -10.73 14.12 -13.77
CA ARG A 423 -10.17 13.01 -13.01
C ARG A 423 -9.85 11.83 -13.91
N THR A 424 -8.59 11.77 -14.33
CA THR A 424 -8.09 10.76 -15.27
C THR A 424 -7.52 9.56 -14.52
N LEU A 425 -7.30 8.46 -15.24
CA LEU A 425 -6.65 7.28 -14.69
C LEU A 425 -5.17 7.57 -14.38
N GLU A 426 -4.53 8.41 -15.20
CA GLU A 426 -3.16 8.89 -14.99
C GLU A 426 -3.01 9.62 -13.65
N MET A 427 -4.01 10.42 -13.24
CA MET A 427 -4.00 11.07 -11.94
C MET A 427 -4.11 10.06 -10.80
N PHE A 428 -4.97 9.05 -10.91
CA PHE A 428 -5.12 8.04 -9.86
C PHE A 428 -3.85 7.21 -9.66
N GLU A 429 -3.21 6.79 -10.75
CA GLU A 429 -1.92 6.11 -10.71
C GLU A 429 -0.84 6.98 -10.06
N TRP A 430 -0.76 8.25 -10.50
CA TRP A 430 0.20 9.20 -9.94
C TRP A 430 -0.02 9.46 -8.44
N GLU A 431 -1.26 9.79 -8.05
CA GLU A 431 -1.62 10.05 -6.66
C GLU A 431 -1.38 8.84 -5.76
N ARG A 432 -1.59 7.62 -6.28
CA ARG A 432 -1.31 6.39 -5.53
C ARG A 432 0.17 6.30 -5.13
N ILE A 433 1.08 6.78 -5.99
CA ILE A 433 2.52 6.85 -5.72
C ILE A 433 2.81 7.96 -4.72
N VAL A 434 2.44 9.20 -5.02
CA VAL A 434 2.85 10.38 -4.22
C VAL A 434 2.18 10.49 -2.85
N ARG A 435 1.06 9.82 -2.61
CA ARG A 435 0.47 9.72 -1.26
C ARG A 435 1.39 9.06 -0.23
N ASN A 436 2.35 8.25 -0.69
CA ASN A 436 3.35 7.59 0.15
C ASN A 436 4.74 8.27 0.07
N ARG A 437 4.80 9.56 -0.32
CA ARG A 437 6.05 10.33 -0.58
C ARG A 437 7.18 10.11 0.42
N ARG A 438 6.89 9.97 1.71
CA ARG A 438 7.91 9.74 2.76
C ARG A 438 8.70 8.43 2.60
N HIS A 439 8.10 7.43 1.95
CA HIS A 439 8.69 6.13 1.69
C HIS A 439 9.22 5.99 0.26
N LEU A 440 9.00 7.00 -0.59
CA LEU A 440 9.52 6.99 -1.95
C LEU A 440 11.03 7.24 -1.97
N ARG A 441 11.66 6.63 -2.95
CA ARG A 441 13.08 6.75 -3.26
C ARG A 441 13.23 6.86 -4.76
N ARG A 442 14.21 7.65 -5.21
CA ARG A 442 14.53 7.78 -6.63
C ARG A 442 15.70 6.87 -6.95
N LEU A 443 15.49 5.96 -7.88
CA LEU A 443 16.49 5.02 -8.39
C LEU A 443 16.69 5.25 -9.88
N GLU A 444 17.63 4.50 -10.46
CA GLU A 444 17.85 4.45 -11.91
C GLU A 444 17.07 3.28 -12.51
N ASP A 445 16.31 3.56 -13.57
CA ASP A 445 15.66 2.53 -14.37
C ASP A 445 16.67 1.84 -15.32
N HIS A 446 16.25 0.77 -15.99
CA HIS A 446 17.14 0.04 -16.92
C HIS A 446 17.69 0.88 -18.09
N LEU A 447 17.10 2.06 -18.36
CA LEU A 447 17.50 3.01 -19.40
C LEU A 447 18.31 4.20 -18.86
N GLY A 448 18.70 4.20 -17.58
CA GLY A 448 19.46 5.29 -16.99
C GLY A 448 18.64 6.49 -16.49
N ARG A 449 17.31 6.39 -16.44
CA ARG A 449 16.41 7.48 -16.04
C ARG A 449 16.01 7.38 -14.57
N ALA A 450 15.60 8.51 -13.99
CA ALA A 450 15.03 8.51 -12.65
C ALA A 450 13.66 7.79 -12.61
N ILE A 451 13.51 6.83 -11.72
CA ILE A 451 12.27 6.12 -11.42
C ILE A 451 12.00 6.17 -9.93
N TYR A 452 10.73 6.29 -9.54
CA TYR A 452 10.34 6.14 -8.15
C TYR A 452 10.23 4.65 -7.77
N SER A 453 10.80 4.29 -6.64
CA SER A 453 10.54 3.04 -5.93
C SER A 453 10.17 3.36 -4.48
N ASP A 454 9.86 2.34 -3.69
CA ASP A 454 9.65 2.47 -2.25
C ASP A 454 10.60 1.59 -1.45
N ALA A 455 10.71 1.86 -0.16
CA ALA A 455 11.61 1.11 0.73
C ALA A 455 11.32 -0.42 0.75
N GLN A 456 10.08 -0.85 0.48
CA GLN A 456 9.73 -2.26 0.45
C GLN A 456 10.25 -2.93 -0.82
N MET A 457 10.07 -2.30 -1.98
CA MET A 457 10.59 -2.78 -3.26
C MET A 457 12.12 -2.71 -3.34
N GLU A 458 12.76 -1.74 -2.69
CA GLU A 458 14.22 -1.71 -2.54
C GLU A 458 14.74 -2.91 -1.74
N ASN A 459 14.06 -3.28 -0.66
CA ASN A 459 14.41 -4.49 0.09
C ASN A 459 14.23 -5.75 -0.77
N TYR A 460 13.20 -5.78 -1.62
CA TYR A 460 13.02 -6.87 -2.59
C TYR A 460 14.12 -6.90 -3.65
N LEU A 461 14.53 -5.73 -4.17
CA LEU A 461 15.63 -5.61 -5.11
C LEU A 461 16.93 -6.14 -4.49
N ALA A 462 17.25 -5.73 -3.27
CA ALA A 462 18.45 -6.21 -2.56
C ALA A 462 18.46 -7.74 -2.38
N HIS A 463 17.31 -8.35 -2.06
CA HIS A 463 17.19 -9.80 -1.96
C HIS A 463 17.39 -10.49 -3.32
N PHE A 464 16.78 -9.98 -4.38
CA PHE A 464 16.96 -10.50 -5.73
C PHE A 464 18.42 -10.40 -6.18
N GLU A 465 19.08 -9.25 -6.03
CA GLU A 465 20.47 -9.06 -6.43
C GLU A 465 21.44 -9.96 -5.66
N ALA A 466 21.21 -10.17 -4.36
CA ALA A 466 22.00 -11.11 -3.56
C ALA A 466 21.82 -12.56 -4.04
N ASP A 467 20.62 -12.95 -4.48
CA ASP A 467 20.38 -14.26 -5.06
C ASP A 467 20.94 -14.39 -6.47
N PHE A 468 20.78 -13.37 -7.32
CA PHE A 468 21.34 -13.34 -8.67
C PHE A 468 22.86 -13.48 -8.63
N ALA A 469 23.55 -12.73 -7.77
CA ALA A 469 25.01 -12.83 -7.62
C ALA A 469 25.45 -14.27 -7.29
N ARG A 470 24.80 -14.88 -6.29
CA ARG A 470 25.10 -16.27 -5.87
C ARG A 470 24.80 -17.28 -6.98
N ASP A 471 23.69 -17.12 -7.68
CA ASP A 471 23.25 -18.08 -8.69
C ASP A 471 24.07 -17.97 -9.99
N ILE A 472 24.47 -16.75 -10.37
CA ILE A 472 25.39 -16.51 -11.50
C ILE A 472 26.76 -17.10 -11.19
N GLU A 473 27.28 -16.93 -9.96
CA GLU A 473 28.52 -17.58 -9.51
C GLU A 473 28.40 -19.11 -9.58
N ALA A 474 27.22 -19.67 -9.33
CA ALA A 474 26.91 -21.08 -9.49
C ALA A 474 26.64 -21.51 -10.95
N GLY A 475 26.76 -20.61 -11.93
CA GLY A 475 26.65 -20.88 -13.36
C GLY A 475 25.24 -20.74 -13.96
N LEU A 476 24.26 -20.19 -13.23
CA LEU A 476 22.93 -19.92 -13.77
C LEU A 476 22.95 -18.66 -14.65
N ARG A 477 22.41 -18.75 -15.88
CA ARG A 477 22.16 -17.56 -16.71
C ARG A 477 20.83 -16.92 -16.33
N ILE A 478 20.83 -15.62 -16.08
CA ILE A 478 19.65 -14.86 -15.68
C ILE A 478 19.51 -13.67 -16.64
N ILE A 479 18.31 -13.48 -17.19
CA ILE A 479 18.01 -12.44 -18.17
C ILE A 479 16.94 -11.53 -17.58
N ASP A 480 17.22 -10.23 -17.56
CA ASP A 480 16.21 -9.21 -17.29
C ASP A 480 15.59 -8.72 -18.62
N ALA A 481 14.43 -9.30 -18.94
CA ALA A 481 13.60 -8.94 -20.10
C ALA A 481 12.37 -8.11 -19.68
N THR A 482 12.48 -7.42 -18.55
CA THR A 482 11.40 -6.57 -18.03
C THR A 482 11.12 -5.39 -18.98
N GLU A 483 12.16 -4.89 -19.66
CA GLU A 483 12.07 -3.70 -20.52
C GLU A 483 11.44 -2.49 -19.81
N GLY A 484 11.51 -2.44 -18.49
CA GLY A 484 11.06 -1.37 -17.61
C GLY A 484 11.58 -1.58 -16.19
N GLY A 485 11.13 -0.75 -15.26
CA GLY A 485 11.52 -0.86 -13.86
C GLY A 485 12.95 -0.48 -13.54
N VAL A 486 13.29 -0.68 -12.28
CA VAL A 486 14.63 -0.43 -11.71
C VAL A 486 15.65 -1.35 -12.36
N ARG A 487 16.82 -0.77 -12.64
CA ARG A 487 17.99 -1.50 -13.12
C ARG A 487 18.46 -2.49 -12.05
N LYS A 488 18.47 -3.78 -12.38
CA LYS A 488 18.90 -4.85 -11.47
C LYS A 488 20.37 -5.19 -11.71
N ARG A 489 21.15 -5.36 -10.65
CA ARG A 489 22.54 -5.82 -10.71
C ARG A 489 22.61 -7.34 -10.87
N GLY A 490 23.42 -7.80 -11.83
CA GLY A 490 23.71 -9.23 -12.04
C GLY A 490 23.17 -9.76 -13.36
N PRO A 491 21.84 -9.79 -13.57
CA PRO A 491 21.24 -10.29 -14.81
C PRO A 491 21.70 -9.57 -16.08
N GLU A 492 21.68 -10.29 -17.20
CA GLU A 492 21.89 -9.73 -18.54
C GLU A 492 20.61 -9.03 -19.01
N ILE A 493 20.70 -7.74 -19.40
CA ILE A 493 19.56 -7.00 -19.94
C ILE A 493 19.38 -7.39 -21.41
N MET A 494 18.19 -7.87 -21.77
CA MET A 494 17.87 -8.30 -23.13
C MET A 494 16.37 -8.15 -23.39
N PRO A 495 15.92 -7.55 -24.51
CA PRO A 495 14.50 -7.49 -24.86
C PRO A 495 13.85 -8.87 -24.88
N LEU A 496 12.57 -8.98 -24.48
CA LEU A 496 11.92 -10.28 -24.39
C LEU A 496 11.84 -10.99 -25.74
N ALA A 497 11.59 -10.24 -26.82
CA ALA A 497 11.56 -10.79 -28.17
C ALA A 497 12.90 -11.46 -28.54
N GLU A 498 14.02 -10.83 -28.19
CA GLU A 498 15.36 -11.37 -28.42
C GLU A 498 15.64 -12.60 -27.53
N ALA A 499 15.27 -12.54 -26.25
CA ALA A 499 15.43 -13.64 -25.31
C ALA A 499 14.63 -14.89 -25.75
N LEU A 500 13.37 -14.71 -26.15
CA LEU A 500 12.55 -15.80 -26.70
C LEU A 500 13.14 -16.34 -28.01
N GLY A 501 13.55 -15.46 -28.93
CA GLY A 501 14.16 -15.86 -30.19
C GLY A 501 15.47 -16.63 -30.02
N THR A 502 16.23 -16.34 -28.97
CA THR A 502 17.53 -16.98 -28.69
C THR A 502 17.39 -18.29 -27.91
N PHE A 503 16.56 -18.30 -26.86
CA PHE A 503 16.52 -19.41 -25.90
C PHE A 503 15.31 -20.33 -26.05
N ALA A 504 14.16 -19.81 -26.49
CA ALA A 504 12.93 -20.59 -26.70
C ALA A 504 12.88 -21.16 -28.13
N THR A 505 13.92 -21.88 -28.53
CA THR A 505 14.08 -22.43 -29.89
C THR A 505 13.75 -23.92 -30.01
N LYS A 506 13.70 -24.64 -28.89
CA LYS A 506 13.44 -26.08 -28.84
C LYS A 506 12.21 -26.37 -28.00
N ALA A 507 11.53 -27.47 -28.29
CA ALA A 507 10.43 -27.94 -27.47
C ALA A 507 10.90 -28.27 -26.04
N LEU A 508 10.03 -28.07 -25.05
CA LEU A 508 10.32 -28.40 -23.64
C LEU A 508 10.69 -29.88 -23.46
N PRO A 509 11.43 -30.26 -22.40
CA PRO A 509 11.78 -31.66 -22.18
C PRO A 509 10.55 -32.57 -22.03
N ASP A 510 10.63 -33.82 -22.50
CA ASP A 510 9.55 -34.81 -22.32
C ASP A 510 9.21 -35.04 -20.84
N ALA A 511 10.22 -35.05 -19.98
CA ALA A 511 10.05 -35.16 -18.53
C ALA A 511 9.20 -34.00 -17.98
N PHE A 512 9.39 -32.78 -18.48
CA PHE A 512 8.57 -31.64 -18.11
C PHE A 512 7.12 -31.84 -18.58
N ARG A 513 6.91 -32.15 -19.87
CA ARG A 513 5.56 -32.37 -20.43
C ARG A 513 4.78 -33.47 -19.70
N ALA A 514 5.46 -34.53 -19.31
CA ALA A 514 4.84 -35.63 -18.58
C ALA A 514 4.42 -35.22 -17.15
N GLN A 515 5.22 -34.39 -16.47
CA GLN A 515 4.99 -34.06 -15.05
C GLN A 515 4.18 -32.78 -14.83
N CYS A 516 4.23 -31.81 -15.74
CA CYS A 516 3.54 -30.52 -15.58
C CYS A 516 2.00 -30.64 -15.61
N HIS A 517 1.48 -31.72 -16.19
CA HIS A 517 0.03 -32.01 -16.28
C HIS A 517 -0.38 -33.33 -15.61
N ALA A 518 0.57 -34.01 -14.94
CA ALA A 518 0.27 -35.25 -14.23
C ALA A 518 -0.88 -35.01 -13.23
N ALA A 519 -1.97 -35.76 -13.39
CA ALA A 519 -3.14 -35.62 -12.54
C ALA A 519 -2.75 -35.77 -11.06
N SER A 520 -2.96 -34.70 -10.29
CA SER A 520 -2.76 -34.72 -8.86
C SER A 520 -4.02 -35.31 -8.20
N GLY A 521 -4.01 -36.61 -7.90
CA GLY A 521 -5.02 -37.21 -7.03
C GLY A 521 -5.02 -36.56 -5.64
N THR A 522 -6.19 -36.49 -5.01
CA THR A 522 -6.34 -36.08 -3.62
C THR A 522 -6.20 -37.31 -2.72
N ASP A 523 -5.13 -37.37 -1.92
CA ASP A 523 -4.94 -38.46 -0.96
C ASP A 523 -5.79 -38.23 0.29
N ARG A 524 -7.04 -38.70 0.23
CA ARG A 524 -7.96 -38.62 1.39
C ARG A 524 -7.56 -39.55 2.53
N ALA A 525 -6.68 -40.54 2.31
CA ALA A 525 -6.26 -41.46 3.37
C ALA A 525 -5.42 -40.75 4.45
N ALA A 526 -4.73 -39.65 4.10
CA ALA A 526 -3.93 -38.86 5.02
C ALA A 526 -4.76 -37.97 5.98
N VAL A 527 -6.05 -37.78 5.74
CA VAL A 527 -6.93 -36.89 6.53
C VAL A 527 -7.13 -37.41 7.96
N GLU A 528 -7.43 -38.68 8.11
CA GLU A 528 -7.70 -39.30 9.42
C GLU A 528 -6.47 -39.32 10.35
N PRO A 529 -5.27 -39.73 9.88
CA PRO A 529 -4.03 -39.59 10.65
C PRO A 529 -3.73 -38.14 11.04
N ALA A 530 -3.90 -37.19 10.12
CA ALA A 530 -3.70 -35.78 10.41
C ALA A 530 -4.66 -35.29 11.51
N ARG A 531 -5.94 -35.67 11.43
CA ARG A 531 -6.95 -35.34 12.45
C ARG A 531 -6.58 -35.92 13.81
N ALA A 532 -6.21 -37.19 13.87
CA ALA A 532 -5.78 -37.83 15.12
C ALA A 532 -4.58 -37.12 15.75
N ARG A 533 -3.62 -36.70 14.92
CA ARG A 533 -2.46 -35.92 15.35
C ARG A 533 -2.85 -34.54 15.90
N LEU A 534 -3.72 -33.80 15.21
CA LEU A 534 -4.22 -32.51 15.69
C LEU A 534 -4.96 -32.65 17.03
N GLN A 535 -5.78 -33.69 17.20
CA GLN A 535 -6.48 -33.95 18.46
C GLN A 535 -5.53 -34.33 19.61
N GLN A 536 -4.44 -35.03 19.31
CA GLN A 536 -3.37 -35.28 20.29
C GLN A 536 -2.73 -33.97 20.72
N LEU A 537 -2.25 -33.16 19.76
CA LEU A 537 -1.63 -31.87 20.03
C LEU A 537 -2.56 -30.94 20.81
N TRP A 538 -3.85 -30.94 20.47
CA TRP A 538 -4.88 -30.16 21.15
C TRP A 538 -5.00 -30.53 22.63
N ARG A 539 -4.93 -31.83 22.97
CA ARG A 539 -4.89 -32.29 24.37
C ARG A 539 -3.60 -31.85 25.07
N GLU A 540 -2.46 -31.99 24.41
CA GLU A 540 -1.15 -31.58 24.96
C GLU A 540 -1.12 -30.08 25.28
N VAL A 541 -1.55 -29.20 24.37
CA VAL A 541 -1.52 -27.74 24.60
C VAL A 541 -2.47 -27.30 25.71
N ARG A 542 -3.65 -27.93 25.86
CA ARG A 542 -4.56 -27.62 26.98
C ARG A 542 -3.96 -28.01 28.33
N GLU A 543 -3.22 -29.12 28.37
CA GLU A 543 -2.51 -29.53 29.58
C GLU A 543 -1.34 -28.59 29.88
N ILE A 544 -0.59 -28.14 28.87
CA ILE A 544 0.45 -27.10 29.02
C ILE A 544 -0.15 -25.82 29.59
N ALA A 545 -1.32 -25.37 29.11
CA ALA A 545 -2.00 -24.20 29.64
C ALA A 545 -2.35 -24.37 31.13
N ARG A 546 -2.86 -25.54 31.52
CA ARG A 546 -3.19 -25.87 32.92
C ARG A 546 -1.95 -25.84 33.81
N LEU A 547 -0.89 -26.57 33.42
CA LEU A 547 0.38 -26.67 34.14
C LEU A 547 1.09 -25.31 34.25
N SER A 548 1.04 -24.49 33.20
CA SER A 548 1.66 -23.16 33.19
C SER A 548 0.93 -22.21 34.15
N ARG A 549 -0.41 -22.21 34.19
CA ARG A 549 -1.15 -21.40 35.18
C ARG A 549 -0.87 -21.83 36.61
N GLU A 550 -0.72 -23.13 36.86
CA GLU A 550 -0.33 -23.66 38.18
C GLU A 550 1.09 -23.16 38.56
N THR A 551 2.05 -23.29 37.66
CA THR A 551 3.43 -22.80 37.84
C THR A 551 3.47 -21.29 38.10
N ALA A 552 2.74 -20.47 37.34
CA ALA A 552 2.70 -19.02 37.55
C ALA A 552 2.13 -18.64 38.94
N ARG A 553 1.10 -19.35 39.41
CA ARG A 553 0.55 -19.16 40.77
C ARG A 553 1.53 -19.56 41.86
N LEU A 554 2.34 -20.60 41.63
CA LEU A 554 3.37 -21.04 42.57
C LEU A 554 4.54 -20.05 42.65
N LEU A 555 5.04 -19.58 41.50
CA LEU A 555 6.12 -18.60 41.43
C LEU A 555 5.77 -17.32 42.22
N ARG A 556 4.54 -16.80 42.08
CA ARG A 556 4.07 -15.61 42.84
C ARG A 556 3.97 -15.82 44.35
N LYS A 557 4.05 -17.07 44.85
CA LYS A 557 4.00 -17.41 46.27
C LYS A 557 5.38 -17.62 46.89
N ILE A 558 6.47 -17.47 46.13
CA ILE A 558 7.84 -17.57 46.65
C ILE A 558 8.06 -16.45 47.67
N PRO A 559 8.30 -16.77 48.96
CA PRO A 559 8.42 -15.75 50.00
C PRO A 559 9.80 -15.07 49.98
N SER A 560 9.82 -13.75 50.17
CA SER A 560 11.05 -12.98 50.43
C SER A 560 11.59 -13.36 51.81
N GLY A 561 12.67 -14.15 51.88
CA GLY A 561 13.41 -14.40 53.13
C GLY A 561 13.13 -15.71 53.88
N ASN A 562 12.35 -16.67 53.34
CA ASN A 562 12.22 -18.03 53.89
C ASN A 562 12.71 -19.08 52.90
N GLN A 563 13.96 -19.51 53.06
CA GLN A 563 14.68 -20.33 52.08
C GLN A 563 14.17 -21.77 52.01
N ALA A 564 13.72 -22.36 53.12
CA ALA A 564 13.14 -23.71 53.12
C ALA A 564 11.85 -23.75 52.31
N ARG A 565 10.93 -22.80 52.57
CA ARG A 565 9.65 -22.70 51.84
C ARG A 565 9.85 -22.30 50.37
N ALA A 566 10.86 -21.49 50.05
CA ALA A 566 11.23 -21.18 48.67
C ALA A 566 11.72 -22.42 47.91
N ASN A 567 12.57 -23.25 48.53
CA ASN A 567 13.09 -24.48 47.93
C ASN A 567 11.98 -25.51 47.64
N ASP A 568 11.00 -25.66 48.54
CA ASP A 568 9.85 -26.54 48.31
C ASP A 568 9.03 -26.12 47.09
N ILE A 569 8.78 -24.82 46.94
CA ILE A 569 8.05 -24.26 45.80
C ILE A 569 8.86 -24.44 44.50
N ILE A 570 10.18 -24.20 44.55
CA ILE A 570 11.08 -24.39 43.40
C ILE A 570 11.08 -25.85 42.92
N ASN A 571 11.17 -26.82 43.84
CA ASN A 571 11.10 -28.24 43.51
C ASN A 571 9.77 -28.60 42.83
N ARG A 572 8.65 -28.03 43.30
CA ARG A 572 7.35 -28.24 42.67
C ARG A 572 7.27 -27.60 41.28
N VAL A 573 7.85 -26.42 41.09
CA VAL A 573 7.98 -25.75 39.78
C VAL A 573 8.82 -26.60 38.81
N HIS A 574 9.91 -27.21 39.27
CA HIS A 574 10.72 -28.11 38.44
C HIS A 574 9.92 -29.34 37.98
N GLN A 575 9.14 -29.97 38.87
CA GLN A 575 8.27 -31.09 38.49
C GLN A 575 7.24 -30.70 37.42
N LEU A 576 6.61 -29.53 37.57
CA LEU A 576 5.64 -29.04 36.57
C LEU A 576 6.31 -28.68 35.24
N ARG A 577 7.52 -28.12 35.27
CA ARG A 577 8.33 -27.88 34.07
C ARG A 577 8.63 -29.19 33.34
N ASP A 578 9.08 -30.21 34.07
CA ASP A 578 9.44 -31.50 33.46
C ASP A 578 8.21 -32.19 32.84
N GLN A 579 7.01 -32.01 33.44
CA GLN A 579 5.74 -32.44 32.83
C GLN A 579 5.41 -31.68 31.54
N VAL A 580 5.63 -30.36 31.49
CA VAL A 580 5.43 -29.54 30.28
C VAL A 580 6.43 -29.96 29.19
N GLU A 581 7.70 -30.17 29.53
CA GLU A 581 8.74 -30.61 28.59
C GLU A 581 8.46 -32.03 28.05
N GLY A 582 7.83 -32.90 28.85
CA GLY A 582 7.35 -34.22 28.42
C GLY A 582 6.24 -34.18 27.37
N LEU A 583 5.50 -33.08 27.24
CA LEU A 583 4.48 -32.84 26.22
C LEU A 583 5.11 -32.27 24.93
N ALA A 584 6.10 -32.98 24.39
CA ALA A 584 7.05 -32.45 23.40
C ALA A 584 6.39 -31.81 22.16
N GLY A 585 5.31 -32.40 21.63
CA GLY A 585 4.61 -31.90 20.44
C GLY A 585 3.91 -30.57 20.70
N GLY A 586 3.04 -30.53 21.71
CA GLY A 586 2.35 -29.32 22.14
C GLY A 586 3.32 -28.23 22.61
N TYR A 587 4.39 -28.60 23.31
CA TYR A 587 5.38 -27.63 23.81
C TYR A 587 6.17 -26.99 22.67
N ALA A 588 6.54 -27.77 21.64
CA ALA A 588 7.17 -27.23 20.44
C ALA A 588 6.28 -26.20 19.73
N LEU A 589 4.97 -26.49 19.58
CA LEU A 589 4.00 -25.57 18.98
C LEU A 589 3.86 -24.27 19.78
N VAL A 590 3.66 -24.37 21.10
CA VAL A 590 3.53 -23.21 21.99
C VAL A 590 4.81 -22.35 21.95
N ARG A 591 5.99 -22.95 21.92
CA ARG A 591 7.27 -22.23 21.79
C ARG A 591 7.41 -21.52 20.44
N GLN A 592 6.88 -22.09 19.35
CA GLN A 592 6.92 -21.46 18.03
C GLN A 592 6.02 -20.22 17.93
N LEU A 593 4.85 -20.25 18.58
CA LEU A 593 3.93 -19.11 18.68
C LEU A 593 4.40 -18.04 19.67
N ASN A 594 5.07 -18.43 20.76
CA ASN A 594 5.50 -17.51 21.81
C ASN A 594 6.76 -16.68 21.44
N GLN A 595 6.87 -16.19 20.20
CA GLN A 595 8.03 -15.39 19.77
C GLN A 595 8.05 -14.01 20.44
N THR A 596 6.88 -13.39 20.59
CA THR A 596 6.74 -12.11 21.28
C THR A 596 7.07 -12.22 22.76
N GLY A 597 6.60 -13.26 23.45
CA GLY A 597 6.98 -13.50 24.84
C GLY A 597 8.46 -13.84 25.00
N ALA A 598 9.07 -14.57 24.06
CA ALA A 598 10.51 -14.80 24.04
C ALA A 598 11.32 -13.49 23.90
N LEU A 599 10.89 -12.56 23.04
CA LEU A 599 11.53 -11.25 22.91
C LEU A 599 11.34 -10.40 24.18
N LYS A 600 10.14 -10.37 24.77
CA LYS A 600 9.87 -9.65 26.01
C LYS A 600 10.69 -10.21 27.18
N ARG A 601 10.81 -11.54 27.29
CA ARG A 601 11.68 -12.20 28.26
C ARG A 601 13.14 -11.80 28.06
N PHE A 602 13.62 -11.83 26.81
CA PHE A 602 14.98 -11.39 26.49
C PHE A 602 15.23 -9.93 26.90
N LYS A 603 14.28 -9.02 26.66
CA LYS A 603 14.34 -7.63 27.14
C LYS A 603 14.40 -7.54 28.67
N ALA A 604 13.64 -8.38 29.38
CA ALA A 604 13.63 -8.41 30.84
C ALA A 604 14.89 -9.07 31.46
N ASP A 605 15.51 -10.04 30.78
CA ASP A 605 16.75 -10.69 31.22
C ASP A 605 17.97 -9.76 31.07
N ARG A 606 17.91 -8.80 30.14
CA ARG A 606 19.05 -7.94 29.78
C ARG A 606 19.53 -7.01 30.93
N PRO A 607 18.66 -6.30 31.67
CA PRO A 607 19.09 -5.55 32.87
C PRO A 607 19.73 -6.44 33.94
N LEU A 608 19.27 -7.68 34.10
CA LEU A 608 19.86 -8.62 35.06
C LEU A 608 21.27 -9.06 34.63
N MET A 609 21.53 -9.18 33.33
CA MET A 609 22.87 -9.48 32.80
C MET A 609 23.83 -8.28 32.97
N LEU A 610 23.35 -7.06 32.69
CA LEU A 610 24.13 -5.83 32.80
C LEU A 610 24.50 -5.51 34.26
N ALA A 611 23.57 -5.74 35.19
CA ALA A 611 23.78 -5.48 36.60
C ALA A 611 24.76 -6.45 37.28
N GLY A 612 25.11 -7.57 36.64
CA GLY A 612 26.16 -8.47 37.14
C GLY A 612 25.94 -8.90 38.59
N ASP A 613 26.98 -8.76 39.41
CA ASP A 613 26.96 -9.03 40.87
C ASP A 613 26.55 -7.82 41.73
N ASP A 614 26.28 -6.67 41.11
CA ASP A 614 26.06 -5.39 41.80
C ASP A 614 24.64 -5.23 42.37
N LEU A 615 23.71 -6.13 42.03
CA LEU A 615 22.36 -6.20 42.60
C LEU A 615 22.33 -7.00 43.92
N PRO A 616 21.66 -6.50 44.98
CA PRO A 616 21.40 -7.27 46.19
C PRO A 616 20.70 -8.60 45.87
N ALA A 617 21.14 -9.70 46.49
CA ALA A 617 20.66 -11.05 46.19
C ALA A 617 19.14 -11.20 46.29
N LEU A 618 18.51 -10.51 47.26
CA LEU A 618 17.06 -10.51 47.45
C LEU A 618 16.31 -9.80 46.31
N GLU A 619 16.84 -8.67 45.84
CA GLU A 619 16.25 -7.91 44.74
C GLU A 619 16.41 -8.65 43.40
N ARG A 620 17.57 -9.27 43.17
CA ARG A 620 17.79 -10.18 42.03
C ARG A 620 16.77 -11.32 42.03
N GLN A 621 16.55 -11.95 43.19
CA GLN A 621 15.59 -13.03 43.34
C GLN A 621 14.15 -12.58 43.04
N GLN A 622 13.74 -11.41 43.55
CA GLN A 622 12.39 -10.87 43.31
C GLN A 622 12.16 -10.57 41.82
N ARG A 623 13.09 -9.89 41.15
CA ARG A 623 13.01 -9.60 39.71
C ARG A 623 13.00 -10.88 38.85
N GLN A 624 13.75 -11.91 39.25
CA GLN A 624 13.74 -13.22 38.57
C GLN A 624 12.39 -13.94 38.71
N VAL A 625 11.79 -13.92 39.91
CA VAL A 625 10.48 -14.54 40.17
C VAL A 625 9.37 -13.84 39.38
N GLU A 626 9.35 -12.50 39.38
CA GLU A 626 8.35 -11.72 38.64
C GLU A 626 8.45 -11.96 37.12
N ARG A 627 9.67 -11.93 36.58
CA ARG A 627 9.96 -12.28 35.19
C ARG A 627 9.48 -13.69 34.84
N ASP A 628 9.81 -14.69 35.66
CA ASP A 628 9.43 -16.09 35.38
C ASP A 628 7.92 -16.30 35.46
N ALA A 629 7.26 -15.68 36.45
CA ALA A 629 5.80 -15.73 36.58
C ALA A 629 5.09 -15.10 35.38
N MET A 630 5.61 -13.97 34.88
CA MET A 630 5.12 -13.32 33.67
C MET A 630 5.33 -14.19 32.43
N ASN A 631 6.54 -14.71 32.23
CA ASN A 631 6.87 -15.56 31.08
C ASN A 631 6.01 -16.84 31.03
N VAL A 632 5.79 -17.49 32.17
CA VAL A 632 4.94 -18.69 32.26
C VAL A 632 3.47 -18.35 32.05
N SER A 633 3.00 -17.17 32.48
CA SER A 633 1.63 -16.72 32.19
C SER A 633 1.40 -16.56 30.68
N TRP A 634 2.37 -16.00 29.94
CA TRP A 634 2.29 -15.92 28.48
C TRP A 634 2.31 -17.28 27.79
N ILE A 635 3.08 -18.25 28.32
CA ILE A 635 3.03 -19.63 27.80
C ILE A 635 1.60 -20.19 27.91
N ALA A 636 0.89 -19.90 29.01
CA ALA A 636 -0.50 -20.33 29.15
C ALA A 636 -1.45 -19.67 28.15
N GLU A 637 -1.32 -18.35 27.95
CA GLU A 637 -2.14 -17.60 26.97
C GLU A 637 -1.89 -18.09 25.54
N VAL A 638 -0.63 -18.31 25.17
CA VAL A 638 -0.26 -18.84 23.85
C VAL A 638 -0.75 -20.28 23.67
N ALA A 639 -0.76 -21.09 24.73
CA ALA A 639 -1.31 -22.43 24.70
C ALA A 639 -2.85 -22.44 24.50
N ASP A 640 -3.58 -21.46 25.04
CA ASP A 640 -5.00 -21.27 24.76
C ASP A 640 -5.22 -20.89 23.28
N LEU A 641 -4.44 -19.95 22.75
CA LEU A 641 -4.48 -19.59 21.31
C LEU A 641 -4.19 -20.81 20.41
N ALA A 642 -3.17 -21.60 20.76
CA ALA A 642 -2.83 -22.81 20.03
C ALA A 642 -3.98 -23.84 20.08
N SER A 643 -4.65 -23.98 21.23
CA SER A 643 -5.84 -24.82 21.39
C SER A 643 -6.97 -24.40 20.45
N ASP A 644 -7.26 -23.10 20.36
CA ASP A 644 -8.30 -22.58 19.46
C ASP A 644 -7.95 -22.84 17.99
N LEU A 645 -6.71 -22.52 17.58
CA LEU A 645 -6.24 -22.75 16.21
C LEU A 645 -6.27 -24.23 15.79
N LEU A 646 -5.88 -25.14 16.69
CA LEU A 646 -5.94 -26.58 16.44
C LEU A 646 -7.39 -27.07 16.35
N GLY A 647 -8.29 -26.52 17.16
CA GLY A 647 -9.72 -26.82 17.10
C GLY A 647 -10.35 -26.38 15.77
N ASP A 648 -10.04 -25.16 15.31
CA ASP A 648 -10.47 -24.66 14.01
C ASP A 648 -9.94 -25.56 12.87
N ALA A 649 -8.66 -25.96 12.94
CA ALA A 649 -8.02 -26.78 11.90
C ALA A 649 -8.62 -28.18 11.81
N GLU A 650 -8.92 -28.78 12.96
CA GLU A 650 -9.60 -30.06 13.07
C GLU A 650 -11.03 -29.97 12.52
N GLY A 651 -11.73 -28.86 12.79
CA GLY A 651 -13.03 -28.54 12.20
C GLY A 651 -12.97 -28.39 10.68
N ALA A 652 -11.96 -27.69 10.15
CA ALA A 652 -11.75 -27.54 8.71
C ALA A 652 -11.52 -28.89 8.02
N LEU A 653 -10.76 -29.81 8.63
CA LEU A 653 -10.62 -31.19 8.13
C LEU A 653 -11.95 -31.97 8.08
N ARG A 654 -12.94 -31.60 8.90
CA ARG A 654 -14.31 -32.15 8.85
C ARG A 654 -15.22 -31.45 7.83
N GLY A 655 -14.71 -30.43 7.13
CA GLY A 655 -15.48 -29.64 6.17
C GLY A 655 -16.23 -28.44 6.79
N LEU A 656 -15.91 -28.03 8.02
CA LEU A 656 -16.39 -26.75 8.53
C LEU A 656 -15.72 -25.58 7.78
N PRO A 657 -16.39 -24.40 7.69
CA PRO A 657 -15.83 -23.24 7.00
C PRO A 657 -14.46 -22.83 7.58
N LYS A 658 -13.50 -22.56 6.70
CA LYS A 658 -12.17 -22.10 7.10
C LYS A 658 -12.19 -20.65 7.54
N ARG A 659 -11.31 -20.31 8.49
CA ARG A 659 -11.08 -18.94 8.92
C ARG A 659 -10.08 -18.24 7.99
N THR A 660 -10.59 -17.39 7.11
CA THR A 660 -9.81 -16.68 6.07
C THR A 660 -9.46 -15.24 6.47
N ARG A 661 -10.22 -14.65 7.41
CA ARG A 661 -10.08 -13.25 7.86
C ARG A 661 -9.36 -13.11 9.19
N ASP A 662 -8.55 -12.06 9.29
CA ASP A 662 -8.04 -11.59 10.56
C ASP A 662 -9.18 -10.99 11.40
N PRO A 663 -9.28 -11.28 12.70
CA PRO A 663 -10.10 -10.46 13.59
C PRO A 663 -9.49 -9.05 13.61
N ALA A 664 -10.32 -7.99 13.62
CA ALA A 664 -9.82 -6.63 13.68
C ALA A 664 -8.91 -6.47 14.91
N LEU A 665 -7.63 -6.13 14.69
CA LEU A 665 -6.66 -5.91 15.75
C LEU A 665 -7.01 -4.61 16.48
N GLY A 666 -7.48 -4.71 17.72
CA GLY A 666 -7.40 -3.61 18.67
C GLY A 666 -5.96 -3.54 19.20
N GLU A 667 -5.40 -2.32 19.31
CA GLU A 667 -3.99 -2.12 19.73
C GLU A 667 -3.67 -2.66 21.13
N ASP A 668 -4.67 -2.91 21.97
CA ASP A 668 -4.48 -3.28 23.38
C ASP A 668 -4.82 -4.75 23.73
N GLY A 669 -5.17 -5.59 22.76
CA GLY A 669 -5.50 -7.00 23.06
C GLY A 669 -6.74 -7.22 23.94
N ALA A 670 -7.55 -6.17 24.16
CA ALA A 670 -8.84 -6.30 24.80
C ALA A 670 -9.88 -6.87 23.81
N LYS A 671 -10.76 -7.77 24.28
CA LYS A 671 -11.91 -8.24 23.49
C LYS A 671 -12.72 -7.03 23.03
N ALA A 672 -12.92 -6.93 21.72
CA ALA A 672 -13.83 -5.95 21.13
C ALA A 672 -15.18 -6.02 21.83
N VAL A 673 -15.63 -4.88 22.38
CA VAL A 673 -17.03 -4.69 22.74
C VAL A 673 -17.84 -4.94 21.47
N ASP A 674 -18.96 -5.66 21.57
CA ASP A 674 -19.87 -5.82 20.43
C ASP A 674 -20.19 -4.42 19.86
N PRO A 675 -19.72 -4.10 18.63
CA PRO A 675 -19.81 -2.75 18.12
C PRO A 675 -21.26 -2.33 17.88
N THR A 676 -22.19 -3.28 17.75
CA THR A 676 -23.64 -2.99 17.69
C THR A 676 -24.21 -2.53 19.03
N VAL A 677 -23.64 -2.98 20.15
CA VAL A 677 -24.01 -2.55 21.50
C VAL A 677 -23.39 -1.18 21.83
N ALA A 678 -22.17 -0.92 21.37
CA ALA A 678 -21.54 0.41 21.46
C ALA A 678 -22.30 1.46 20.61
N ALA A 679 -22.65 1.12 19.37
CA ALA A 679 -23.38 2.01 18.47
C ALA A 679 -24.76 2.42 19.00
N ARG A 680 -25.49 1.52 19.68
CA ARG A 680 -26.78 1.84 20.33
C ARG A 680 -26.66 2.87 21.46
N LYS A 681 -25.46 3.07 22.03
CA LYS A 681 -25.21 4.08 23.07
C LYS A 681 -24.83 5.45 22.50
N VAL A 682 -24.45 5.53 21.23
CA VAL A 682 -24.07 6.78 20.56
C VAL A 682 -25.32 7.40 19.93
N LYS A 683 -25.83 8.48 20.52
CA LYS A 683 -26.95 9.24 19.95
C LYS A 683 -26.46 10.04 18.73
N CYS A 684 -26.70 9.53 17.54
CA CYS A 684 -26.38 10.21 16.27
C CYS A 684 -27.67 10.53 15.51
N PRO A 685 -28.03 11.82 15.32
CA PRO A 685 -29.16 12.20 14.48
C PRO A 685 -28.76 12.15 13.00
N ALA A 686 -29.70 11.78 12.13
CA ALA A 686 -29.58 12.06 10.71
C ALA A 686 -29.96 13.53 10.46
N VAL A 687 -29.13 14.27 9.75
CA VAL A 687 -29.30 15.71 9.51
C VAL A 687 -29.44 15.96 8.02
N ILE A 688 -30.50 16.69 7.65
CA ILE A 688 -30.74 17.21 6.31
C ILE A 688 -30.67 18.73 6.37
N CYS A 689 -29.71 19.33 5.67
CA CYS A 689 -29.62 20.79 5.55
C CYS A 689 -30.39 21.26 4.32
N LEU A 690 -31.41 22.08 4.53
CA LEU A 690 -32.13 22.76 3.45
C LEU A 690 -31.47 24.09 3.15
N THR A 691 -31.64 24.52 1.91
CA THR A 691 -31.10 25.76 1.34
C THR A 691 -32.24 26.57 0.72
N ALA A 692 -31.93 27.77 0.23
CA ALA A 692 -32.91 28.59 -0.49
C ALA A 692 -33.46 27.91 -1.78
N ARG A 693 -32.83 26.81 -2.24
CA ARG A 693 -33.27 26.04 -3.42
C ARG A 693 -34.33 25.00 -3.10
N ASP A 694 -34.60 24.73 -1.82
CA ASP A 694 -35.49 23.66 -1.37
C ASP A 694 -36.93 24.15 -1.08
N THR A 695 -37.29 25.34 -1.58
CA THR A 695 -38.60 25.96 -1.40
C THR A 695 -39.70 25.30 -2.23
N GLU A 696 -39.37 24.73 -3.40
CA GLU A 696 -40.32 24.01 -4.26
C GLU A 696 -40.08 22.48 -4.18
N PRO A 697 -41.11 21.68 -3.79
CA PRO A 697 -40.94 20.25 -3.59
C PRO A 697 -40.95 19.46 -4.91
N MET A 698 -39.83 18.80 -5.22
CA MET A 698 -39.79 17.77 -6.26
C MET A 698 -40.57 16.52 -5.83
N ARG A 699 -41.35 15.92 -6.74
CA ARG A 699 -42.23 14.78 -6.42
C ARG A 699 -41.82 13.50 -7.14
N ILE A 700 -41.95 12.37 -6.47
CA ILE A 700 -41.86 11.02 -7.03
C ILE A 700 -43.23 10.37 -6.82
N GLY A 701 -43.98 10.22 -7.91
CA GLY A 701 -45.40 9.87 -7.83
C GLY A 701 -46.15 10.88 -6.95
N GLU A 702 -46.83 10.37 -5.92
CA GLU A 702 -47.60 11.20 -4.98
C GLU A 702 -46.79 11.77 -3.80
N THR A 703 -45.53 11.36 -3.62
CA THR A 703 -44.70 11.74 -2.45
C THR A 703 -43.63 12.76 -2.83
N THR A 704 -43.20 13.64 -1.92
CA THR A 704 -42.07 14.54 -2.18
C THR A 704 -40.73 13.84 -1.94
N ALA A 705 -39.68 14.31 -2.61
CA ALA A 705 -38.31 13.85 -2.42
C ALA A 705 -37.88 13.85 -0.95
N LEU A 706 -38.11 14.97 -0.25
CA LEU A 706 -37.79 15.14 1.17
C LEU A 706 -38.55 14.14 2.04
N ALA A 707 -39.86 14.01 1.84
CA ALA A 707 -40.69 13.08 2.60
C ALA A 707 -40.20 11.62 2.46
N LEU A 708 -39.82 11.25 1.24
CA LEU A 708 -39.34 9.92 0.92
C LEU A 708 -37.96 9.62 1.52
N THR A 709 -37.02 10.57 1.41
CA THR A 709 -35.71 10.50 2.07
C THR A 709 -35.87 10.33 3.58
N VAL A 710 -36.74 11.12 4.23
CA VAL A 710 -37.02 11.01 5.67
C VAL A 710 -37.64 9.65 6.00
N GLN A 711 -38.59 9.16 5.21
CA GLN A 711 -39.20 7.84 5.42
C GLN A 711 -38.17 6.72 5.39
N ARG A 712 -37.17 6.80 4.50
CA ARG A 712 -36.09 5.81 4.41
C ARG A 712 -35.11 5.91 5.56
N LEU A 713 -34.63 7.10 5.91
CA LEU A 713 -33.77 7.31 7.08
C LEU A 713 -34.41 6.75 8.36
N ARG A 714 -35.73 6.85 8.50
CA ARG A 714 -36.47 6.27 9.64
C ARG A 714 -36.48 4.75 9.69
N ARG A 715 -36.25 4.06 8.57
CA ARG A 715 -36.12 2.59 8.54
C ARG A 715 -34.77 2.10 9.07
N ALA A 716 -33.77 2.99 9.15
CA ALA A 716 -32.48 2.66 9.76
C ALA A 716 -32.67 2.47 11.27
N LYS A 717 -32.09 1.40 11.82
CA LYS A 717 -32.29 0.97 13.20
C LYS A 717 -31.51 1.83 14.21
N LEU A 718 -30.38 2.38 13.80
CA LEU A 718 -29.49 3.18 14.64
C LEU A 718 -29.72 4.69 14.50
N VAL A 719 -30.49 5.13 13.50
CA VAL A 719 -30.92 6.53 13.36
C VAL A 719 -32.05 6.81 14.35
N HIS A 720 -31.73 7.42 15.48
CA HIS A 720 -32.72 7.67 16.53
C HIS A 720 -33.68 8.82 16.22
N ARG A 721 -33.21 9.84 15.47
CA ARG A 721 -33.95 11.06 15.11
C ARG A 721 -33.48 11.56 13.75
N VAL A 722 -34.41 12.12 12.97
CA VAL A 722 -34.11 12.88 11.75
C VAL A 722 -34.36 14.36 12.04
N VAL A 723 -33.34 15.19 11.79
CA VAL A 723 -33.38 16.63 11.98
C VAL A 723 -33.27 17.32 10.63
N VAL A 724 -34.23 18.17 10.31
CA VAL A 724 -34.20 19.01 9.11
C VAL A 724 -33.87 20.43 9.53
N LEU A 725 -32.74 20.95 9.06
CA LEU A 725 -32.27 22.31 9.34
C LEU A 725 -32.67 23.22 8.19
N ALA A 726 -33.43 24.28 8.49
CA ALA A 726 -33.80 25.32 7.54
C ALA A 726 -33.16 26.66 7.92
N PRO A 727 -32.71 27.48 6.96
CA PRO A 727 -32.05 28.76 7.23
C PRO A 727 -33.02 29.88 7.65
N ASP A 728 -34.32 29.68 7.46
CA ASP A 728 -35.39 30.57 7.91
C ASP A 728 -36.73 29.84 8.06
N GLU A 729 -37.72 30.55 8.63
CA GLU A 729 -39.04 30.00 8.95
C GLU A 729 -39.87 29.68 7.71
N ALA A 730 -39.64 30.37 6.58
CA ALA A 730 -40.41 30.12 5.35
C ALA A 730 -40.04 28.76 4.75
N ILE A 731 -38.74 28.46 4.65
CA ILE A 731 -38.24 27.15 4.20
C ILE A 731 -38.61 26.07 5.21
N ALA A 732 -38.54 26.37 6.51
CA ALA A 732 -38.98 25.44 7.55
C ALA A 732 -40.47 25.09 7.41
N HIS A 733 -41.32 26.08 7.14
CA HIS A 733 -42.76 25.90 6.90
C HIS A 733 -43.02 25.03 5.66
N ALA A 734 -42.29 25.27 4.56
CA ALA A 734 -42.38 24.45 3.36
C ALA A 734 -41.95 22.99 3.59
N ALA A 735 -40.86 22.77 4.34
CA ALA A 735 -40.41 21.43 4.71
C ALA A 735 -41.45 20.71 5.57
N ARG A 736 -41.99 21.43 6.55
CA ARG A 736 -43.07 21.00 7.43
C ARG A 736 -44.31 20.55 6.65
N ALA A 737 -44.75 21.31 5.64
CA ALA A 737 -45.90 20.94 4.81
C ALA A 737 -45.71 19.62 4.04
N GLN A 738 -44.47 19.17 3.84
CA GLN A 738 -44.14 17.91 3.17
C GLN A 738 -44.01 16.73 4.15
N LEU A 739 -43.90 17.00 5.44
CA LEU A 739 -43.57 16.04 6.48
C LEU A 739 -44.75 15.85 7.44
N ASN A 740 -44.82 14.70 8.11
CA ASN A 740 -45.83 14.48 9.15
C ASN A 740 -45.40 15.18 10.46
N HIS A 741 -46.02 16.31 10.78
CA HIS A 741 -45.70 17.13 11.96
C HIS A 741 -45.92 16.44 13.30
N ASP A 742 -46.79 15.43 13.35
CA ASP A 742 -47.10 14.71 14.59
C ASP A 742 -46.09 13.58 14.87
N ASP A 743 -45.08 13.38 14.01
CA ASP A 743 -44.11 12.32 14.17
C ASP A 743 -42.95 12.70 15.12
N PRO A 744 -42.81 12.04 16.28
CA PRO A 744 -41.79 12.41 17.27
C PRO A 744 -40.34 12.11 16.81
N ARG A 745 -40.13 11.39 15.71
CA ARG A 745 -38.79 11.13 15.14
C ARG A 745 -38.34 12.20 14.14
N VAL A 746 -39.23 13.11 13.72
CA VAL A 746 -38.92 14.17 12.75
C VAL A 746 -38.92 15.51 13.48
N GLU A 747 -37.76 16.16 13.53
CA GLU A 747 -37.60 17.48 14.12
C GLU A 747 -37.22 18.47 13.02
N VAL A 748 -38.02 19.53 12.83
CA VAL A 748 -37.68 20.63 11.92
C VAL A 748 -37.19 21.81 12.74
N ARG A 749 -35.92 22.16 12.59
CA ARG A 749 -35.29 23.30 13.25
C ARG A 749 -35.08 24.45 12.28
N VAL A 750 -35.25 25.64 12.81
CA VAL A 750 -34.98 26.88 12.10
C VAL A 750 -33.72 27.48 12.66
N GLN A 751 -32.74 27.72 11.80
CA GLN A 751 -31.47 28.31 12.15
C GLN A 751 -31.31 29.62 11.38
N ALA A 752 -31.52 30.75 12.06
CA ALA A 752 -31.24 32.04 11.45
C ALA A 752 -29.73 32.19 11.23
N LEU A 753 -29.31 32.26 9.96
CA LEU A 753 -27.94 32.60 9.59
C LEU A 753 -27.78 34.12 9.59
N SER A 754 -26.65 34.62 10.12
CA SER A 754 -26.22 36.00 9.87
C SER A 754 -26.00 36.25 8.38
N ASP A 755 -26.04 37.50 7.94
CA ASP A 755 -25.81 37.87 6.54
C ASP A 755 -24.46 37.35 6.02
N ALA A 756 -23.43 37.38 6.87
CA ALA A 756 -22.11 36.83 6.56
C ALA A 756 -22.15 35.31 6.36
N GLN A 757 -22.85 34.57 7.24
CA GLN A 757 -23.00 33.12 7.11
C GLN A 757 -23.85 32.73 5.90
N ARG A 758 -24.95 33.45 5.64
CA ARG A 758 -25.82 33.23 4.47
C ARG A 758 -25.03 33.43 3.17
N THR A 759 -24.27 34.53 3.08
CA THR A 759 -23.41 34.82 1.93
C THR A 759 -22.35 33.73 1.73
N ALA A 760 -21.70 33.30 2.82
CA ALA A 760 -20.70 32.22 2.76
C ALA A 760 -21.31 30.88 2.31
N ASP A 761 -22.51 30.55 2.78
CA ASP A 761 -23.23 29.32 2.41
C ASP A 761 -23.69 29.33 0.95
N GLU A 762 -24.25 30.44 0.46
CA GLU A 762 -24.62 30.59 -0.94
C GLU A 762 -23.40 30.47 -1.87
N ARG A 763 -22.30 31.10 -1.47
CA ARG A 763 -21.01 30.99 -2.18
C ARG A 763 -20.47 29.57 -2.16
N TRP A 764 -20.56 28.87 -1.04
CA TRP A 764 -20.24 27.45 -0.93
C TRP A 764 -21.04 26.62 -1.94
N LEU A 765 -22.37 26.76 -1.96
CA LEU A 765 -23.25 26.01 -2.85
C LEU A 765 -22.96 26.29 -4.35
N ARG A 766 -22.62 27.54 -4.70
CA ARG A 766 -22.19 27.88 -6.07
C ARG A 766 -20.85 27.22 -6.42
N CYS A 767 -19.88 27.30 -5.52
CA CYS A 767 -18.54 26.73 -5.72
C CYS A 767 -18.59 25.19 -5.86
N ILE A 768 -19.29 24.50 -4.93
CA ILE A 768 -19.47 23.05 -4.96
C ILE A 768 -20.26 22.63 -6.21
N GLY A 769 -21.34 23.34 -6.55
CA GLY A 769 -22.11 23.07 -7.77
C GLY A 769 -21.24 23.09 -9.04
N ARG A 770 -20.39 24.11 -9.20
CA ARG A 770 -19.44 24.21 -10.31
C ARG A 770 -18.38 23.11 -10.28
N ALA A 771 -17.81 22.82 -9.11
CA ALA A 771 -16.78 21.80 -8.95
C ALA A 771 -17.29 20.38 -9.24
N ARG A 772 -18.58 20.12 -8.97
CA ARG A 772 -19.22 18.80 -9.08
C ARG A 772 -19.85 18.53 -10.43
N ARG A 773 -20.11 19.56 -11.25
CA ARG A 773 -20.92 19.41 -12.47
C ARG A 773 -20.42 18.32 -13.42
N TRP A 774 -19.13 18.31 -13.73
CA TRP A 774 -18.49 17.30 -14.59
C TRP A 774 -18.19 15.96 -13.88
N ALA A 775 -18.51 15.85 -12.59
CA ALA A 775 -18.30 14.64 -11.79
C ALA A 775 -19.62 14.15 -11.18
N ARG A 776 -20.77 14.56 -11.72
CA ARG A 776 -22.08 14.41 -11.07
C ARG A 776 -22.49 12.95 -10.83
N LEU A 777 -22.08 12.05 -11.72
CA LEU A 777 -22.30 10.60 -11.62
C LEU A 777 -21.26 9.91 -10.69
N CYS A 778 -20.20 10.61 -10.31
CA CYS A 778 -19.14 10.09 -9.45
C CYS A 778 -19.42 10.41 -7.98
N TRP A 779 -19.12 9.49 -7.07
CA TRP A 779 -19.28 9.74 -5.63
C TRP A 779 -18.25 10.76 -5.08
N ARG A 780 -17.03 10.79 -5.64
CA ARG A 780 -16.02 11.85 -5.43
C ARG A 780 -15.48 12.39 -6.76
N SER A 781 -14.34 13.07 -6.74
CA SER A 781 -13.59 13.48 -7.94
C SER A 781 -14.15 14.65 -8.74
N GLY A 782 -14.86 15.57 -8.07
CA GLY A 782 -15.03 16.93 -8.59
C GLY A 782 -13.72 17.72 -8.57
N ILE A 783 -13.74 18.92 -9.15
CA ILE A 783 -12.60 19.84 -9.09
C ILE A 783 -12.25 20.12 -7.62
N ALA A 784 -10.96 20.21 -7.30
CA ALA A 784 -10.45 20.32 -5.94
C ALA A 784 -10.87 19.17 -5.00
N GLY A 785 -11.27 18.03 -5.56
CA GLY A 785 -11.63 16.83 -4.79
C GLY A 785 -13.10 16.73 -4.38
N ALA A 786 -13.94 17.72 -4.73
CA ALA A 786 -15.33 17.79 -4.28
C ALA A 786 -16.11 16.46 -4.48
N SER A 787 -16.90 16.09 -3.48
CA SER A 787 -17.67 14.85 -3.42
C SER A 787 -19.18 15.09 -3.38
N CYS A 788 -19.97 14.02 -3.60
CA CYS A 788 -21.42 14.12 -3.44
C CYS A 788 -21.83 14.47 -2.00
N PHE A 789 -20.99 14.17 -1.00
CA PHE A 789 -21.26 14.55 0.38
C PHE A 789 -21.16 16.06 0.59
N ASP A 790 -20.32 16.76 -0.17
CA ASP A 790 -20.21 18.22 -0.12
C ASP A 790 -21.48 18.90 -0.65
N GLU A 791 -22.23 18.24 -1.54
CA GLU A 791 -23.55 18.69 -2.02
C GLU A 791 -24.62 18.63 -0.90
N ALA A 792 -24.45 17.70 0.06
CA ALA A 792 -25.40 17.45 1.15
C ALA A 792 -25.12 18.29 2.42
N VAL A 793 -24.01 19.03 2.46
CA VAL A 793 -23.57 19.78 3.64
C VAL A 793 -23.74 21.28 3.41
N SER A 794 -24.47 21.92 4.31
CA SER A 794 -24.30 23.35 4.60
C SER A 794 -23.39 23.49 5.83
N PRO A 795 -22.11 23.90 5.68
CA PRO A 795 -21.18 23.93 6.81
C PRO A 795 -21.63 24.88 7.92
N GLN A 796 -22.25 26.01 7.58
CA GLN A 796 -22.67 27.01 8.56
C GLN A 796 -23.92 26.58 9.34
N LEU A 797 -24.92 26.00 8.67
CA LEU A 797 -26.10 25.44 9.34
C LEU A 797 -25.73 24.25 10.23
N LEU A 798 -24.91 23.34 9.70
CA LEU A 798 -24.51 22.13 10.41
C LEU A 798 -23.65 22.46 11.64
N HIS A 799 -22.75 23.43 11.52
CA HIS A 799 -21.92 23.90 12.64
C HIS A 799 -22.77 24.46 13.79
N GLY A 800 -23.72 25.35 13.51
CA GLY A 800 -24.60 25.89 14.55
C GLY A 800 -25.40 24.80 15.25
N PHE A 801 -25.92 23.83 14.50
CA PHE A 801 -26.65 22.70 15.08
C PHE A 801 -25.77 21.83 16.01
N VAL A 802 -24.55 21.48 15.60
CA VAL A 802 -23.71 20.58 16.43
C VAL A 802 -23.22 21.25 17.71
N GLU A 803 -23.10 22.59 17.75
CA GLU A 803 -22.84 23.32 18.99
C GLU A 803 -24.01 23.20 19.99
N ASP A 804 -25.24 23.25 19.50
CA ASP A 804 -26.45 23.21 20.33
C ASP A 804 -26.90 21.78 20.70
N ALA A 805 -26.67 20.80 19.82
CA ALA A 805 -27.28 19.47 19.93
C ALA A 805 -26.55 18.50 20.89
N GLY A 806 -25.31 18.80 21.27
CA GLY A 806 -24.49 17.92 22.11
C GLY A 806 -24.27 16.52 21.53
N ALA A 807 -24.42 16.36 20.21
CA ALA A 807 -24.24 15.08 19.52
C ALA A 807 -22.76 14.74 19.36
N ALA A 808 -22.41 13.45 19.45
CA ALA A 808 -21.03 12.99 19.21
C ALA A 808 -20.66 12.98 17.71
N ALA A 809 -21.67 12.75 16.86
CA ALA A 809 -21.58 12.76 15.41
C ALA A 809 -22.94 13.05 14.79
N VAL A 810 -22.94 13.32 13.49
CA VAL A 810 -24.14 13.51 12.66
C VAL A 810 -24.02 12.66 11.40
N LEU A 811 -25.12 12.04 10.98
CA LEU A 811 -25.24 11.38 9.68
C LEU A 811 -25.81 12.40 8.69
N VAL A 812 -25.05 12.80 7.68
CA VAL A 812 -25.46 13.85 6.75
C VAL A 812 -26.07 13.24 5.48
N CYS A 813 -27.23 13.76 5.09
CA CYS A 813 -27.98 13.35 3.91
C CYS A 813 -28.62 14.59 3.24
N ASP A 814 -28.75 14.60 1.92
CA ASP A 814 -29.45 15.66 1.19
C ASP A 814 -30.95 15.33 1.06
N ALA A 815 -31.80 16.37 1.01
CA ALA A 815 -33.25 16.22 0.92
C ALA A 815 -33.71 15.39 -0.30
N ARG A 816 -32.92 15.37 -1.38
CA ARG A 816 -33.23 14.75 -2.67
C ARG A 816 -32.67 13.34 -2.82
N TRP A 817 -32.08 12.77 -1.76
CA TRP A 817 -31.49 11.41 -1.77
C TRP A 817 -32.54 10.35 -1.44
N SER A 818 -33.59 10.28 -2.26
CA SER A 818 -34.65 9.29 -2.06
C SER A 818 -34.15 7.86 -2.19
N GLY A 819 -32.99 7.60 -2.81
CA GLY A 819 -32.39 6.26 -2.90
C GLY A 819 -31.68 5.77 -1.63
N VAL A 820 -31.54 6.60 -0.58
CA VAL A 820 -30.66 6.33 0.56
C VAL A 820 -30.94 4.98 1.25
N GLU A 821 -29.94 4.11 1.38
CA GLU A 821 -30.12 2.74 1.91
C GLU A 821 -30.08 2.70 3.45
N PRO A 822 -31.19 2.34 4.13
CA PRO A 822 -31.23 2.25 5.59
C PRO A 822 -30.15 1.35 6.20
N ALA A 823 -29.82 0.22 5.56
CA ALA A 823 -28.79 -0.69 6.05
C ALA A 823 -27.38 -0.07 5.99
N LEU A 824 -27.11 0.77 4.98
CA LEU A 824 -25.83 1.48 4.88
C LEU A 824 -25.72 2.59 5.95
N CYS A 825 -26.82 3.26 6.28
CA CYS A 825 -26.85 4.19 7.41
C CYS A 825 -26.42 3.50 8.71
N ASP A 826 -26.99 2.33 9.01
CA ASP A 826 -26.66 1.56 10.20
C ASP A 826 -25.20 1.07 10.19
N ALA A 827 -24.70 0.62 9.04
CA ALA A 827 -23.32 0.19 8.89
C ALA A 827 -22.30 1.30 9.16
N LEU A 828 -22.54 2.50 8.63
CA LEU A 828 -21.68 3.67 8.81
C LEU A 828 -21.67 4.17 10.25
N LEU A 829 -22.83 4.16 10.91
CA LEU A 829 -22.96 4.50 12.33
C LEU A 829 -22.25 3.48 13.23
N THR A 830 -22.34 2.20 12.88
CA THR A 830 -21.63 1.14 13.59
C THR A 830 -20.13 1.33 13.46
N ARG A 831 -19.64 1.61 12.24
CA ARG A 831 -18.22 1.87 12.00
C ARG A 831 -17.71 3.07 12.79
N PHE A 832 -18.48 4.15 12.86
CA PHE A 832 -18.11 5.31 13.66
C PHE A 832 -17.98 4.94 15.15
N ALA A 833 -18.96 4.19 15.67
CA ALA A 833 -19.00 3.81 17.09
C ALA A 833 -17.91 2.82 17.51
N GLU A 834 -17.28 2.09 16.57
CA GLU A 834 -16.13 1.23 16.86
C GLU A 834 -14.93 2.01 17.42
N ASP A 835 -14.65 3.19 16.84
CA ASP A 835 -13.55 4.06 17.24
C ASP A 835 -13.80 5.51 16.76
N PRO A 836 -14.56 6.32 17.52
CA PRO A 836 -14.91 7.69 17.12
C PRO A 836 -13.72 8.61 16.88
N GLU A 837 -12.59 8.39 17.56
CA GLU A 837 -11.39 9.20 17.41
C GLU A 837 -10.64 8.86 16.12
N ARG A 838 -10.53 7.57 15.78
CA ARG A 838 -9.90 7.13 14.53
C ARG A 838 -10.82 7.20 13.32
N HIS A 839 -12.13 7.24 13.53
CA HIS A 839 -13.15 7.32 12.49
C HIS A 839 -13.94 8.64 12.52
N PRO A 840 -13.30 9.82 12.47
CA PRO A 840 -14.01 11.11 12.51
C PRO A 840 -14.87 11.35 11.25
N LEU A 841 -14.64 10.59 10.19
CA LEU A 841 -15.45 10.49 8.99
C LEU A 841 -15.65 9.00 8.68
N THR A 842 -16.89 8.55 8.51
CA THR A 842 -17.20 7.25 7.90
C THR A 842 -18.04 7.43 6.65
N PHE A 843 -17.70 6.70 5.58
CA PHE A 843 -18.31 6.89 4.27
C PHE A 843 -18.28 5.59 3.45
N THR A 844 -18.92 5.59 2.28
CA THR A 844 -18.87 4.49 1.30
C THR A 844 -18.58 5.02 -0.10
N GLN A 845 -18.30 4.10 -1.04
CA GLN A 845 -18.15 4.40 -2.46
C GLN A 845 -19.45 4.17 -3.27
N ALA A 846 -20.61 4.06 -2.61
CA ALA A 846 -21.88 3.87 -3.31
C ALA A 846 -22.21 5.06 -4.23
N ALA A 847 -22.97 4.80 -5.29
CA ALA A 847 -23.37 5.83 -6.24
C ALA A 847 -24.09 7.00 -5.55
N PRO A 848 -23.95 8.25 -6.06
CA PRO A 848 -24.57 9.43 -5.46
C PRO A 848 -26.08 9.26 -5.22
N GLY A 849 -26.53 9.53 -4.00
CA GLY A 849 -27.92 9.37 -3.57
C GLY A 849 -28.25 8.05 -2.86
N LEU A 850 -27.34 7.06 -2.86
CA LEU A 850 -27.59 5.76 -2.22
C LEU A 850 -27.07 5.64 -0.79
N ALA A 851 -26.04 6.40 -0.40
CA ALA A 851 -25.44 6.28 0.93
C ALA A 851 -25.00 7.64 1.50
N PRO A 852 -25.31 7.94 2.78
CA PRO A 852 -24.85 9.14 3.49
C PRO A 852 -23.37 9.02 3.92
N CYS A 853 -22.87 10.02 4.64
CA CYS A 853 -21.64 9.91 5.43
C CYS A 853 -21.91 10.30 6.89
N VAL A 854 -21.07 9.82 7.82
CA VAL A 854 -21.10 10.23 9.23
C VAL A 854 -19.92 11.14 9.51
N LEU A 855 -20.19 12.28 10.15
CA LEU A 855 -19.19 13.26 10.55
C LEU A 855 -19.18 13.38 12.08
N GLY A 856 -18.00 13.22 12.68
CA GLY A 856 -17.79 13.57 14.08
C GLY A 856 -17.89 15.09 14.29
N THR A 857 -18.44 15.51 15.43
CA THR A 857 -18.66 16.94 15.73
C THR A 857 -17.38 17.78 15.66
N GLY A 858 -16.26 17.22 16.11
CA GLY A 858 -14.95 17.89 16.00
C GLY A 858 -14.48 18.10 14.56
N LEU A 859 -14.88 17.23 13.63
CA LEU A 859 -14.60 17.38 12.20
C LEU A 859 -15.52 18.41 11.55
N VAL A 860 -16.81 18.43 11.90
CA VAL A 860 -17.77 19.43 11.41
C VAL A 860 -17.28 20.84 11.71
N ARG A 861 -16.81 21.11 12.94
CA ARG A 861 -16.23 22.40 13.32
C ARG A 861 -15.04 22.79 12.44
N LYS A 862 -14.09 21.86 12.25
CA LYS A 862 -12.90 22.10 11.40
C LYS A 862 -13.28 22.41 9.95
N LEU A 863 -14.25 21.68 9.39
CA LEU A 863 -14.75 21.92 8.03
C LEU A 863 -15.42 23.29 7.92
N ALA A 864 -16.24 23.68 8.90
CA ALA A 864 -16.91 24.99 8.91
C ALA A 864 -15.94 26.17 9.07
N GLU A 865 -14.88 26.01 9.88
CA GLU A 865 -13.79 26.98 10.02
C GLU A 865 -13.00 27.10 8.71
N ALA A 866 -12.51 25.98 8.17
CA ALA A 866 -11.73 25.97 6.93
C ALA A 866 -12.54 26.47 5.71
N ALA A 867 -13.84 26.19 5.64
CA ALA A 867 -14.71 26.66 4.55
C ALA A 867 -14.85 28.19 4.52
N ARG A 868 -14.65 28.90 5.65
CA ARG A 868 -14.66 30.38 5.69
C ARG A 868 -13.38 30.98 5.11
N GLU A 869 -12.25 30.30 5.33
CA GLU A 869 -10.92 30.80 4.92
C GLU A 869 -10.60 30.39 3.48
N GLN A 870 -10.78 29.11 3.14
CA GLN A 870 -10.37 28.56 1.85
C GLN A 870 -11.18 27.30 1.49
N VAL A 871 -12.15 27.45 0.59
CA VAL A 871 -13.14 26.41 0.22
C VAL A 871 -12.52 25.05 -0.11
N THR A 872 -11.42 25.03 -0.86
CA THR A 872 -10.69 23.80 -1.23
C THR A 872 -10.31 22.94 -0.01
N TYR A 873 -9.96 23.55 1.11
CA TYR A 873 -9.52 22.86 2.32
C TYR A 873 -10.66 22.57 3.31
N GLY A 874 -11.85 23.13 3.07
CA GLY A 874 -13.04 22.98 3.93
C GLY A 874 -14.04 21.93 3.47
N THR A 875 -13.70 21.08 2.49
CA THR A 875 -14.59 20.05 1.92
C THR A 875 -14.28 18.64 2.45
N ILE A 876 -15.33 17.81 2.53
CA ILE A 876 -15.20 16.36 2.72
C ILE A 876 -14.39 15.78 1.55
N GLY A 877 -14.67 16.23 0.33
CA GLY A 877 -13.90 15.87 -0.86
C GLY A 877 -12.40 16.12 -0.75
N GLY A 878 -12.00 17.27 -0.17
CA GLY A 878 -10.61 17.61 0.13
C GLY A 878 -9.93 16.63 1.10
N LEU A 879 -10.64 16.19 2.14
CA LEU A 879 -10.15 15.16 3.08
C LEU A 879 -9.92 13.80 2.40
N LEU A 880 -10.71 13.50 1.37
CA LEU A 880 -10.62 12.27 0.59
C LEU A 880 -9.59 12.34 -0.54
N SER A 881 -9.12 13.54 -0.88
CA SER A 881 -8.27 13.81 -2.04
C SER A 881 -6.79 13.88 -1.67
N TYR A 882 -5.94 14.00 -2.69
CA TYR A 882 -4.50 14.12 -2.49
C TYR A 882 -4.17 15.59 -2.22
N MET A 883 -3.45 15.84 -1.12
CA MET A 883 -3.01 17.17 -0.73
C MET A 883 -1.47 17.19 -0.64
N PRO A 884 -0.76 17.94 -1.51
CA PRO A 884 0.70 17.93 -1.55
C PRO A 884 1.39 18.29 -0.23
N MET A 885 0.81 19.22 0.53
CA MET A 885 1.36 19.70 1.81
C MET A 885 1.20 18.70 2.96
N ALA A 886 0.24 17.77 2.85
CA ALA A 886 -0.06 16.77 3.88
C ALA A 886 -0.53 15.46 3.22
N PRO A 887 0.36 14.75 2.51
CA PRO A 887 -0.02 13.56 1.77
C PRO A 887 -0.43 12.44 2.74
N LEU A 888 -1.67 11.96 2.58
CA LEU A 888 -2.22 10.84 3.33
C LEU A 888 -2.57 9.67 2.39
N PRO A 889 -2.36 8.41 2.83
CA PRO A 889 -2.90 7.24 2.15
C PRO A 889 -4.39 7.39 1.83
N ASP A 890 -4.81 6.92 0.65
CA ASP A 890 -6.19 7.05 0.18
C ASP A 890 -7.17 6.43 1.20
N PRO A 891 -8.15 7.20 1.73
CA PRO A 891 -9.09 6.70 2.73
C PRO A 891 -9.94 5.51 2.29
N ILE A 892 -10.09 5.23 0.98
CA ILE A 892 -10.84 4.06 0.50
C ILE A 892 -10.23 2.72 0.94
N ALA A 893 -8.95 2.71 1.30
CA ALA A 893 -8.23 1.53 1.77
C ALA A 893 -8.18 1.43 3.30
N ARG A 894 -8.84 2.35 4.03
CA ARG A 894 -8.85 2.41 5.49
C ARG A 894 -10.17 1.92 6.06
N SER A 895 -10.18 1.58 7.35
CA SER A 895 -11.37 1.16 8.09
C SER A 895 -12.50 2.19 8.09
N THR A 896 -12.20 3.47 7.86
CA THR A 896 -13.20 4.54 7.73
C THR A 896 -14.13 4.38 6.52
N CYS A 897 -13.66 3.74 5.45
CA CYS A 897 -14.45 3.43 4.27
C CYS A 897 -15.16 2.08 4.46
N TRP A 898 -16.50 2.11 4.51
CA TRP A 898 -17.28 0.89 4.49
C TRP A 898 -17.43 0.38 3.05
N HIS A 899 -16.92 -0.82 2.79
CA HIS A 899 -17.02 -1.45 1.48
C HIS A 899 -18.45 -1.94 1.22
N VAL A 900 -19.01 -1.51 0.08
CA VAL A 900 -20.35 -1.88 -0.38
C VAL A 900 -20.28 -2.97 -1.43
N ASP A 901 -21.44 -3.57 -1.73
CA ASP A 901 -21.58 -4.46 -2.87
C ASP A 901 -21.11 -3.76 -4.16
N PRO A 902 -20.29 -4.41 -5.01
CA PRO A 902 -19.85 -3.83 -6.28
C PRO A 902 -20.98 -3.26 -7.13
N ALA A 903 -22.18 -3.86 -7.13
CA ALA A 903 -23.33 -3.34 -7.87
C ALA A 903 -23.73 -1.92 -7.44
N LEU A 904 -23.66 -1.61 -6.14
CA LEU A 904 -24.00 -0.26 -5.63
C LEU A 904 -22.93 0.78 -5.97
N ARG A 905 -21.66 0.39 -6.02
CA ARG A 905 -20.54 1.24 -6.43
C ARG A 905 -20.54 1.46 -7.94
N ASP A 906 -20.77 0.39 -8.69
CA ASP A 906 -20.64 0.33 -10.15
C ASP A 906 -21.95 0.62 -10.88
N ALA A 907 -23.01 1.03 -10.16
CA ALA A 907 -24.31 1.40 -10.72
C ALA A 907 -24.20 2.46 -11.83
N ASN A 908 -23.15 3.29 -11.79
CA ASN A 908 -22.78 4.23 -12.85
C ASN A 908 -23.88 5.27 -13.18
N GLU A 909 -24.75 5.51 -12.23
CA GLU A 909 -25.90 6.40 -12.32
C GLU A 909 -26.02 7.29 -11.09
N ARG A 910 -26.86 8.33 -11.21
CA ARG A 910 -27.17 9.24 -10.12
C ARG A 910 -28.59 9.03 -9.61
N PHE A 911 -28.69 8.74 -8.32
CA PHE A 911 -29.95 8.50 -7.60
C PHE A 911 -30.42 9.74 -6.81
N VAL A 912 -29.98 10.92 -7.25
CA VAL A 912 -30.38 12.22 -6.70
C VAL A 912 -31.39 12.87 -7.64
N ILE A 913 -32.44 13.45 -7.07
CA ILE A 913 -33.50 14.12 -7.81
C ILE A 913 -33.11 15.59 -8.01
N ASP A 914 -32.27 15.84 -9.01
CA ASP A 914 -31.79 17.20 -9.31
C ASP A 914 -32.83 18.03 -10.09
N ASP A 915 -33.67 17.35 -10.88
CA ASP A 915 -34.59 17.94 -11.85
C ASP A 915 -35.82 17.04 -12.07
N GLU A 916 -36.81 17.55 -12.81
CA GLU A 916 -38.09 16.86 -13.05
C GLU A 916 -37.90 15.55 -13.84
N ALA A 917 -36.92 15.53 -14.75
CA ALA A 917 -36.59 14.31 -15.49
C ALA A 917 -36.00 13.22 -14.57
N ALA A 918 -35.19 13.61 -13.58
CA ALA A 918 -34.66 12.73 -12.55
C ALA A 918 -35.75 12.23 -11.60
N ALA A 919 -36.72 13.08 -11.25
CA ALA A 919 -37.91 12.69 -10.49
C ALA A 919 -38.72 11.61 -11.21
N GLN A 920 -39.01 11.81 -12.50
CA GLN A 920 -39.74 10.82 -13.32
C GLN A 920 -38.95 9.53 -13.51
N ARG A 921 -37.63 9.63 -13.71
CA ARG A 921 -36.72 8.47 -13.77
C ARG A 921 -36.80 7.67 -12.48
N MET A 922 -36.64 8.35 -11.35
CA MET A 922 -36.71 7.72 -10.03
C MET A 922 -38.07 7.06 -9.80
N SER A 923 -39.18 7.71 -10.18
CA SER A 923 -40.52 7.12 -10.08
C SER A 923 -40.61 5.79 -10.83
N ARG A 924 -40.12 5.73 -12.07
CA ARG A 924 -40.13 4.48 -12.85
C ARG A 924 -39.25 3.39 -12.25
N LEU A 925 -38.08 3.74 -11.72
CA LEU A 925 -37.19 2.80 -11.03
C LEU A 925 -37.85 2.23 -9.78
N TRP A 926 -38.55 3.08 -9.03
CA TRP A 926 -39.30 2.69 -7.84
C TRP A 926 -40.45 1.73 -8.17
N ASP A 927 -41.23 2.04 -9.21
CA ASP A 927 -42.34 1.19 -9.65
C ASP A 927 -41.85 -0.21 -10.07
N ARG A 928 -40.67 -0.29 -10.71
CA ARG A 928 -40.05 -1.57 -11.11
C ARG A 928 -39.43 -2.33 -9.94
N ALA A 929 -38.76 -1.65 -9.02
CA ALA A 929 -38.12 -2.28 -7.86
C ALA A 929 -39.13 -2.93 -6.90
N GLY A 930 -40.38 -2.45 -6.89
CA GLY A 930 -41.47 -3.04 -6.12
C GLY A 930 -41.37 -2.80 -4.61
N ALA A 931 -42.01 -3.65 -3.82
CA ALA A 931 -42.20 -3.42 -2.38
C ALA A 931 -40.91 -3.52 -1.53
N SER A 932 -39.92 -4.31 -1.99
CA SER A 932 -38.61 -4.42 -1.32
C SER A 932 -37.73 -3.25 -1.74
N MET A 933 -37.93 -2.10 -1.11
CA MET A 933 -37.27 -0.84 -1.48
C MET A 933 -35.82 -0.76 -0.96
N ASP A 934 -34.99 -1.75 -1.22
CA ASP A 934 -33.56 -1.69 -0.93
C ASP A 934 -32.76 -1.19 -2.16
N ALA A 935 -31.56 -0.64 -1.93
CA ALA A 935 -30.76 -0.03 -2.99
C ALA A 935 -30.27 -1.02 -4.05
N LEU A 936 -30.11 -2.31 -3.72
CA LEU A 936 -29.72 -3.32 -4.70
C LEU A 936 -30.85 -3.54 -5.71
N ARG A 937 -32.11 -3.61 -5.26
CA ARG A 937 -33.27 -3.69 -6.14
C ARG A 937 -33.41 -2.47 -7.05
N LEU A 938 -33.09 -1.28 -6.57
CA LEU A 938 -33.08 -0.07 -7.42
C LEU A 938 -32.02 -0.17 -8.53
N VAL A 939 -30.83 -0.70 -8.21
CA VAL A 939 -29.77 -0.93 -9.20
C VAL A 939 -30.14 -2.07 -10.17
N GLU A 940 -30.79 -3.14 -9.71
CA GLU A 940 -31.30 -4.21 -10.58
C GLU A 940 -32.36 -3.68 -11.55
N ALA A 941 -33.35 -2.92 -11.06
CA ALA A 941 -34.41 -2.32 -11.86
C ALA A 941 -33.91 -1.31 -12.92
N LEU A 942 -32.74 -0.70 -12.67
CA LEU A 942 -32.04 0.13 -13.65
C LEU A 942 -31.49 -0.72 -14.80
N HIS A 943 -30.91 -1.89 -14.52
CA HIS A 943 -30.35 -2.78 -15.54
C HIS A 943 -31.43 -3.45 -16.39
N ASP A 944 -32.59 -3.76 -15.81
CA ASP A 944 -33.71 -4.39 -16.50
C ASP A 944 -34.50 -3.42 -17.40
N GLY A 945 -34.26 -2.10 -17.27
CA GLY A 945 -34.95 -1.07 -18.03
C GLY A 945 -34.11 -0.43 -19.14
N ALA A 946 -34.77 -0.11 -20.26
CA ALA A 946 -34.21 0.83 -21.23
C ALA A 946 -34.44 2.27 -20.74
N GLU A 947 -33.64 2.73 -19.78
CA GLU A 947 -33.67 4.14 -19.38
C GLU A 947 -32.97 4.99 -20.45
N GLY A 948 -33.59 6.11 -20.85
CA GLY A 948 -33.02 7.00 -21.85
C GLY A 948 -31.71 7.63 -21.38
N ASP A 949 -30.67 7.54 -22.21
CA ASP A 949 -29.37 8.14 -21.97
C ASP A 949 -29.44 9.66 -22.23
N ALA A 950 -29.95 10.42 -21.25
CA ALA A 950 -29.92 11.89 -21.32
C ALA A 950 -28.47 12.41 -21.35
N LEU A 951 -28.19 13.32 -22.28
CA LEU A 951 -26.90 13.99 -22.44
C LEU A 951 -26.48 14.74 -21.15
N ASP A 952 -25.31 14.44 -20.59
CA ASP A 952 -24.74 15.20 -19.45
C ASP A 952 -23.76 16.28 -19.92
N GLU A 953 -22.97 15.99 -20.96
CA GLU A 953 -21.93 16.88 -21.47
C GLU A 953 -21.97 17.04 -22.99
N LEU A 954 -21.89 18.29 -23.46
CA LEU A 954 -21.69 18.65 -24.86
C LEU A 954 -20.30 19.27 -25.04
N HIS A 955 -19.45 18.66 -25.87
CA HIS A 955 -18.10 19.15 -26.16
C HIS A 955 -18.06 19.69 -27.60
N ILE A 956 -17.73 20.97 -27.76
CA ILE A 956 -17.77 21.67 -29.05
C ILE A 956 -16.36 22.17 -29.38
N ALA A 957 -15.79 21.69 -30.49
CA ALA A 957 -14.53 22.21 -31.02
C ALA A 957 -14.82 23.48 -31.83
N LEU A 958 -14.41 24.67 -31.35
CA LEU A 958 -14.77 25.94 -32.02
C LEU A 958 -13.91 26.25 -33.23
N VAL A 959 -12.69 25.75 -33.28
CA VAL A 959 -11.75 25.97 -34.38
C VAL A 959 -11.13 24.65 -34.81
N GLY A 960 -10.74 24.56 -36.08
CA GLY A 960 -9.81 23.54 -36.54
C GLY A 960 -8.38 23.83 -36.07
N PHE A 961 -7.39 23.27 -36.76
CA PHE A 961 -6.00 23.56 -36.47
C PHE A 961 -5.61 24.97 -36.95
N THR A 962 -5.37 25.89 -36.02
CA THR A 962 -5.01 27.29 -36.29
C THR A 962 -3.51 27.55 -36.16
N ARG A 963 -2.74 26.59 -35.62
CA ARG A 963 -1.29 26.71 -35.39
C ARG A 963 -0.51 25.55 -36.02
N PRO A 964 0.75 25.76 -36.42
CA PRO A 964 1.60 24.69 -36.92
C PRO A 964 1.76 23.56 -35.89
N ARG A 965 1.56 22.33 -36.36
CA ARG A 965 1.80 21.11 -35.59
C ARG A 965 3.30 20.81 -35.61
N GLN A 966 4.04 21.18 -34.56
CA GLN A 966 5.50 20.96 -34.42
C GLN A 966 5.83 20.14 -33.18
N GLY A 967 7.06 19.64 -33.03
CA GLY A 967 7.44 18.82 -31.87
C GLY A 967 6.59 17.54 -31.73
N LEU A 968 6.45 17.02 -30.51
CA LEU A 968 5.66 15.80 -30.25
C LEU A 968 4.16 15.98 -30.56
N GLN A 969 3.58 17.18 -30.35
CA GLN A 969 2.16 17.42 -30.65
C GLN A 969 1.80 17.16 -32.12
N ALA A 970 2.77 17.20 -33.04
CA ALA A 970 2.53 16.84 -34.44
C ALA A 970 2.07 15.38 -34.58
N ALA A 971 2.70 14.49 -33.84
CA ALA A 971 2.30 13.08 -33.77
C ALA A 971 0.98 12.89 -33.02
N TRP A 972 0.63 13.79 -32.09
CA TRP A 972 -0.62 13.68 -31.31
C TRP A 972 -1.86 13.87 -32.20
N HIS A 973 -1.73 14.69 -33.26
CA HIS A 973 -2.83 15.13 -34.11
C HIS A 973 -2.77 14.58 -35.55
N ALA A 974 -1.90 13.61 -35.87
CA ALA A 974 -1.67 13.17 -37.25
C ALA A 974 -2.90 12.56 -37.96
N LEU A 975 -3.89 12.06 -37.20
CA LEU A 975 -5.13 11.48 -37.72
C LEU A 975 -6.32 12.47 -37.72
N MET A 976 -6.08 13.73 -37.38
CA MET A 976 -7.14 14.74 -37.26
C MET A 976 -7.12 15.68 -38.46
N HIS A 977 -8.32 16.02 -38.94
CA HIS A 977 -8.51 16.89 -40.11
C HIS A 977 -8.44 18.38 -39.76
N ASP A 978 -7.88 19.17 -40.66
CA ASP A 978 -7.98 20.62 -40.63
C ASP A 978 -9.42 21.04 -40.97
N GLY A 979 -9.90 22.13 -40.37
CA GLY A 979 -11.28 22.59 -40.54
C GLY A 979 -11.41 24.10 -40.32
N ALA A 980 -12.41 24.71 -40.97
CA ALA A 980 -12.75 26.11 -40.75
C ALA A 980 -13.27 26.34 -39.32
N PRO A 981 -13.23 27.59 -38.80
CA PRO A 981 -13.90 27.95 -37.56
C PRO A 981 -15.40 27.60 -37.61
N MET A 982 -15.96 27.28 -36.45
CA MET A 982 -17.36 26.92 -36.30
C MET A 982 -18.29 28.07 -36.69
N ASP A 983 -19.24 27.79 -37.57
CA ASP A 983 -20.30 28.75 -37.88
C ASP A 983 -21.20 28.99 -36.67
N VAL A 984 -21.57 30.25 -36.45
CA VAL A 984 -22.37 30.69 -35.30
C VAL A 984 -23.75 30.02 -35.27
N ALA A 985 -24.39 29.81 -36.44
CA ALA A 985 -25.70 29.17 -36.49
C ALA A 985 -25.61 27.68 -36.11
N TYR A 986 -24.52 27.00 -36.49
CA TYR A 986 -24.29 25.62 -36.05
C TYR A 986 -24.04 25.53 -34.55
N PHE A 987 -23.24 26.46 -34.00
CA PHE A 987 -23.01 26.55 -32.57
C PHE A 987 -24.32 26.74 -31.79
N GLU A 988 -25.11 27.75 -32.15
CA GLU A 988 -26.38 28.04 -31.48
C GLU A 988 -27.35 26.87 -31.55
N ARG A 989 -27.44 26.21 -32.72
CA ARG A 989 -28.29 25.02 -32.88
C ARG A 989 -27.86 23.90 -31.94
N ALA A 990 -26.57 23.54 -31.93
CA ALA A 990 -26.05 22.46 -31.11
C ALA A 990 -26.29 22.70 -29.62
N VAL A 991 -26.06 23.93 -29.15
CA VAL A 991 -26.29 24.31 -27.75
C VAL A 991 -27.77 24.30 -27.41
N ARG A 992 -28.64 24.84 -28.27
CA ARG A 992 -30.09 24.89 -28.05
C ARG A 992 -30.70 23.49 -27.99
N GLU A 993 -30.28 22.60 -28.88
CA GLU A 993 -30.72 21.20 -28.87
C GLU A 993 -30.31 20.49 -27.58
N ALA A 994 -29.07 20.70 -27.11
CA ALA A 994 -28.61 20.11 -25.86
C ALA A 994 -29.33 20.66 -24.62
N VAL A 995 -29.58 21.97 -24.55
CA VAL A 995 -30.35 22.59 -23.45
C VAL A 995 -31.82 22.12 -23.46
N ALA A 996 -32.41 21.95 -24.64
CA ALA A 996 -33.77 21.43 -24.77
C ALA A 996 -33.87 19.95 -24.35
N GLU A 997 -32.86 19.14 -24.64
CA GLU A 997 -32.76 17.75 -24.17
C GLU A 997 -32.54 17.69 -22.66
N ARG A 998 -31.67 18.57 -22.13
CA ARG A 998 -31.35 18.65 -20.71
C ARG A 998 -31.02 20.09 -20.29
N PRO A 999 -31.89 20.76 -19.50
CA PRO A 999 -31.72 22.18 -19.14
C PRO A 999 -30.43 22.52 -18.40
N ASP A 1000 -29.87 21.54 -17.68
CA ASP A 1000 -28.64 21.71 -16.91
C ASP A 1000 -27.39 21.20 -17.63
N VAL A 1001 -27.44 20.80 -18.91
CA VAL A 1001 -26.31 20.22 -19.65
C VAL A 1001 -25.01 21.04 -19.50
N ALA A 1002 -23.88 20.35 -19.32
CA ALA A 1002 -22.58 21.01 -19.24
C ALA A 1002 -21.97 21.18 -20.64
N VAL A 1003 -21.60 22.41 -21.01
CA VAL A 1003 -21.02 22.71 -22.32
C VAL A 1003 -19.52 22.98 -22.17
N THR A 1004 -18.70 22.26 -22.94
CA THR A 1004 -17.24 22.44 -23.01
C THR A 1004 -16.85 22.95 -24.39
N LEU A 1005 -16.33 24.18 -24.45
CA LEU A 1005 -15.71 24.77 -25.65
C LEU A 1005 -14.24 24.38 -25.69
N THR A 1006 -13.79 23.82 -26.80
CA THR A 1006 -12.45 23.22 -26.91
C THR A 1006 -11.89 23.33 -28.33
N GLY A 1007 -10.70 22.79 -28.55
CA GLY A 1007 -10.11 22.61 -29.86
C GLY A 1007 -10.24 21.17 -30.39
N PRO A 1008 -9.63 20.86 -31.54
CA PRO A 1008 -9.67 19.54 -32.15
C PRO A 1008 -9.15 18.44 -31.20
N GLY A 1009 -9.86 17.31 -31.15
CA GLY A 1009 -9.51 16.21 -30.24
C GLY A 1009 -9.78 16.50 -28.76
N GLY A 1010 -10.56 17.55 -28.46
CA GLY A 1010 -10.90 17.92 -27.09
C GLY A 1010 -9.80 18.65 -26.35
N ARG A 1011 -8.83 19.24 -27.06
CA ARG A 1011 -7.66 19.95 -26.51
C ARG A 1011 -7.43 21.26 -27.26
N ALA A 1012 -6.92 22.26 -26.55
CA ALA A 1012 -6.67 23.59 -27.10
C ALA A 1012 -5.22 23.78 -27.58
N ILE A 1013 -4.60 22.73 -28.11
CA ILE A 1013 -3.16 22.69 -28.33
C ILE A 1013 -2.79 23.24 -29.71
N ALA A 1014 -3.29 22.59 -30.76
CA ALA A 1014 -3.06 22.99 -32.14
C ALA A 1014 -4.24 23.78 -32.77
N GLY A 1015 -5.33 23.92 -32.02
CA GLY A 1015 -6.44 24.84 -32.30
C GLY A 1015 -7.03 25.34 -30.97
N ASP A 1016 -6.86 26.61 -30.65
CA ASP A 1016 -7.33 27.20 -29.38
C ASP A 1016 -8.71 27.84 -29.62
N PRO A 1017 -9.77 27.50 -28.86
CA PRO A 1017 -11.10 28.10 -29.07
C PRO A 1017 -11.09 29.63 -28.91
N VAL A 1018 -10.13 30.18 -28.15
CA VAL A 1018 -9.93 31.63 -28.00
C VAL A 1018 -9.49 32.28 -29.32
N ASP A 1019 -8.94 31.52 -30.27
CA ASP A 1019 -8.59 32.02 -31.60
C ASP A 1019 -9.82 32.20 -32.52
N HIS A 1020 -11.02 31.78 -32.08
CA HIS A 1020 -12.25 32.01 -32.86
C HIS A 1020 -12.57 33.52 -32.94
N PRO A 1021 -12.76 34.10 -34.14
CA PRO A 1021 -12.97 35.56 -34.29
C PRO A 1021 -14.16 36.13 -33.52
N LEU A 1022 -15.16 35.28 -33.23
CA LEU A 1022 -16.37 35.63 -32.49
C LEU A 1022 -16.44 34.94 -31.12
N PHE A 1023 -15.30 34.59 -30.50
CA PHE A 1023 -15.28 33.83 -29.24
C PHE A 1023 -16.12 34.49 -28.13
N ALA A 1024 -15.96 35.79 -27.90
CA ALA A 1024 -16.72 36.53 -26.90
C ALA A 1024 -18.24 36.46 -27.16
N ASP A 1025 -18.65 36.62 -28.42
CA ASP A 1025 -20.06 36.52 -28.83
C ASP A 1025 -20.61 35.10 -28.62
N LEU A 1026 -19.82 34.06 -28.89
CA LEU A 1026 -20.24 32.67 -28.67
C LEU A 1026 -20.43 32.36 -27.17
N VAL A 1027 -19.56 32.89 -26.30
CA VAL A 1027 -19.71 32.78 -24.84
C VAL A 1027 -21.01 33.48 -24.39
N ALA A 1028 -21.27 34.69 -24.87
CA ALA A 1028 -22.49 35.43 -24.56
C ALA A 1028 -23.75 34.68 -25.06
N ARG A 1029 -23.75 34.23 -26.32
CA ARG A 1029 -24.86 33.47 -26.93
C ARG A 1029 -25.15 32.16 -26.20
N ALA A 1030 -24.12 31.45 -25.73
CA ALA A 1030 -24.33 30.26 -24.92
C ALA A 1030 -25.15 30.57 -23.66
N ARG A 1031 -24.84 31.68 -22.98
CA ARG A 1031 -25.60 32.14 -21.82
C ARG A 1031 -27.02 32.56 -22.20
N ASP A 1032 -27.19 33.28 -23.30
CA ASP A 1032 -28.51 33.72 -23.80
C ASP A 1032 -29.44 32.54 -24.15
N VAL A 1033 -28.88 31.44 -24.67
CA VAL A 1033 -29.61 30.20 -24.98
C VAL A 1033 -29.97 29.41 -23.70
N GLY A 1034 -29.39 29.78 -22.55
CA GLY A 1034 -29.70 29.16 -21.25
C GLY A 1034 -28.67 28.15 -20.76
N VAL A 1035 -27.44 28.15 -21.30
CA VAL A 1035 -26.36 27.29 -20.78
C VAL A 1035 -25.98 27.69 -19.36
N GLN A 1036 -26.30 26.80 -18.43
CA GLN A 1036 -26.01 27.01 -17.01
C GLN A 1036 -24.52 26.80 -16.68
N TRP A 1037 -23.87 25.82 -17.31
CA TRP A 1037 -22.50 25.43 -16.99
C TRP A 1037 -21.60 25.48 -18.22
N LEU A 1038 -20.65 26.41 -18.22
CA LEU A 1038 -19.75 26.65 -19.34
C LEU A 1038 -18.30 26.40 -18.94
N HIS A 1039 -17.64 25.51 -19.67
CA HIS A 1039 -16.21 25.22 -19.55
C HIS A 1039 -15.49 25.58 -20.83
N VAL A 1040 -14.32 26.20 -20.73
CA VAL A 1040 -13.44 26.46 -21.87
C VAL A 1040 -12.10 25.76 -21.64
N ARG A 1041 -11.60 25.02 -22.62
CA ARG A 1041 -10.19 24.60 -22.66
C ARG A 1041 -9.43 25.58 -23.56
N THR A 1042 -8.37 26.20 -23.06
CA THR A 1042 -7.51 27.11 -23.83
C THR A 1042 -6.04 26.73 -23.67
N SER A 1043 -5.20 27.09 -24.64
CA SER A 1043 -3.77 26.91 -24.52
C SER A 1043 -3.13 27.98 -23.64
N GLY A 1044 -3.82 29.10 -23.36
CA GLY A 1044 -3.23 30.28 -22.72
C GLY A 1044 -2.20 31.04 -23.59
N ARG A 1045 -1.91 30.54 -24.80
CA ARG A 1045 -0.90 31.11 -25.72
C ARG A 1045 -1.52 31.84 -26.91
N SER A 1046 -2.85 31.96 -26.97
CA SER A 1046 -3.50 32.80 -27.98
C SER A 1046 -2.98 34.24 -27.88
N SER A 1047 -2.76 34.88 -29.03
CA SER A 1047 -2.45 36.31 -29.08
C SER A 1047 -3.62 37.16 -28.60
N GLN A 1048 -4.86 36.63 -28.70
CA GLN A 1048 -6.09 37.30 -28.30
C GLN A 1048 -6.43 37.08 -26.80
N PHE A 1049 -5.64 36.29 -26.07
CA PHE A 1049 -5.98 35.89 -24.70
C PHE A 1049 -6.22 37.09 -23.76
N ASP A 1050 -5.36 38.11 -23.83
CA ASP A 1050 -5.44 39.25 -22.91
C ASP A 1050 -6.72 40.09 -23.19
N GLU A 1051 -7.16 40.18 -24.45
CA GLU A 1051 -8.44 40.81 -24.84
C GLU A 1051 -9.64 39.95 -24.41
N MET A 1052 -9.48 38.62 -24.38
CA MET A 1052 -10.53 37.66 -24.03
C MET A 1052 -10.60 37.33 -22.53
N LEU A 1053 -9.83 38.02 -21.68
CA LEU A 1053 -9.76 37.77 -20.23
C LEU A 1053 -11.14 37.89 -19.56
N GLU A 1054 -11.92 38.91 -19.91
CA GLU A 1054 -13.25 39.15 -19.36
C GLU A 1054 -14.30 38.10 -19.80
N PRO A 1055 -14.42 37.75 -21.11
CA PRO A 1055 -15.21 36.60 -21.54
C PRO A 1055 -14.83 35.28 -20.85
N LEU A 1056 -13.52 35.01 -20.69
CA LEU A 1056 -13.03 33.82 -20.02
C LEU A 1056 -13.40 33.82 -18.52
N ALA A 1057 -13.32 34.97 -17.85
CA ALA A 1057 -13.70 35.11 -16.43
C ALA A 1057 -15.20 34.87 -16.17
N GLN A 1058 -16.05 34.91 -17.20
CA GLN A 1058 -17.48 34.60 -17.10
C GLN A 1058 -17.77 33.09 -17.14
N CYS A 1059 -16.82 32.27 -17.61
CA CYS A 1059 -16.95 30.82 -17.66
C CYS A 1059 -16.90 30.20 -16.26
N ASP A 1060 -17.57 29.07 -16.04
CA ASP A 1060 -17.59 28.39 -14.73
C ASP A 1060 -16.26 27.66 -14.46
N VAL A 1061 -15.66 27.13 -15.52
CA VAL A 1061 -14.35 26.48 -15.50
C VAL A 1061 -13.54 26.90 -16.72
N VAL A 1062 -12.25 27.19 -16.53
CA VAL A 1062 -11.30 27.37 -17.63
C VAL A 1062 -10.10 26.44 -17.41
N SER A 1063 -9.96 25.42 -18.26
CA SER A 1063 -8.75 24.59 -18.26
C SER A 1063 -7.67 25.22 -19.13
N VAL A 1064 -6.43 25.24 -18.64
CA VAL A 1064 -5.27 25.77 -19.37
C VAL A 1064 -4.31 24.64 -19.72
N ASP A 1065 -4.21 24.31 -21.01
CA ASP A 1065 -3.36 23.25 -21.55
C ASP A 1065 -1.90 23.70 -21.63
N LEU A 1066 -1.23 23.75 -20.46
CA LEU A 1066 0.17 24.18 -20.32
C LEU A 1066 1.17 23.15 -20.85
N LEU A 1067 0.85 21.85 -20.70
CA LEU A 1067 1.62 20.67 -21.17
C LEU A 1067 3.02 20.47 -20.61
N ALA A 1068 3.65 21.50 -20.05
CA ALA A 1068 5.00 21.47 -19.55
C ALA A 1068 5.13 22.40 -18.34
N ARG A 1069 6.16 22.18 -17.52
CA ARG A 1069 6.56 23.10 -16.46
C ARG A 1069 7.80 23.90 -16.87
N THR A 1070 8.66 23.31 -17.68
CA THR A 1070 9.94 23.91 -18.11
C THR A 1070 9.97 24.20 -19.61
N ALA A 1071 10.72 25.24 -20.00
CA ALA A 1071 10.87 25.62 -21.40
C ALA A 1071 11.47 24.52 -22.30
N PRO A 1072 12.44 23.68 -21.87
CA PRO A 1072 12.93 22.56 -22.66
C PRO A 1072 11.84 21.51 -22.95
N VAL A 1073 11.01 21.18 -21.96
CA VAL A 1073 9.89 20.24 -22.13
C VAL A 1073 8.83 20.84 -23.04
N ALA A 1074 8.51 22.13 -22.88
CA ALA A 1074 7.62 22.84 -23.80
C ALA A 1074 8.14 22.79 -25.24
N ARG A 1075 9.43 23.05 -25.46
CA ARG A 1075 10.05 22.97 -26.80
C ARG A 1075 9.97 21.56 -27.39
N ALA A 1076 10.17 20.52 -26.59
CA ALA A 1076 10.04 19.14 -27.04
C ALA A 1076 8.59 18.81 -27.45
N ILE A 1077 7.61 19.26 -26.66
CA ILE A 1077 6.19 18.95 -26.90
C ILE A 1077 5.61 19.81 -28.02
N LEU A 1078 5.78 21.13 -27.92
CA LEU A 1078 5.13 22.15 -28.75
C LEU A 1078 5.97 22.62 -29.94
N GLY A 1079 7.29 22.40 -29.93
CA GLY A 1079 8.24 23.00 -30.87
C GLY A 1079 8.76 24.38 -30.45
N GLU A 1080 8.14 25.02 -29.46
CA GLU A 1080 8.49 26.33 -28.91
C GLU A 1080 8.47 26.33 -27.37
N GLY A 1081 9.29 27.15 -26.73
CA GLY A 1081 9.38 27.23 -25.27
C GLY A 1081 9.09 28.61 -24.67
N ASP A 1082 9.20 29.68 -25.45
CA ASP A 1082 9.20 31.06 -24.95
C ASP A 1082 7.81 31.53 -24.49
N SER A 1083 6.75 30.89 -25.01
CA SER A 1083 5.35 31.19 -24.67
C SER A 1083 4.88 30.58 -23.34
N LEU A 1084 5.64 29.67 -22.75
CA LEU A 1084 5.23 28.95 -21.53
C LEU A 1084 5.11 29.88 -20.31
N ALA A 1085 6.10 30.77 -20.11
CA ALA A 1085 6.11 31.67 -18.96
C ALA A 1085 4.87 32.58 -18.97
N ARG A 1086 4.53 33.15 -20.13
CA ARG A 1086 3.35 33.99 -20.29
C ARG A 1086 2.04 33.21 -20.10
N ALA A 1087 1.96 31.96 -20.58
CA ALA A 1087 0.78 31.11 -20.35
C ALA A 1087 0.57 30.81 -18.86
N ASN A 1088 1.65 30.58 -18.10
CA ASN A 1088 1.59 30.41 -16.64
C ASN A 1088 1.09 31.67 -15.94
N GLU A 1089 1.61 32.84 -16.29
CA GLU A 1089 1.15 34.13 -15.76
C GLU A 1089 -0.33 34.35 -16.04
N ARG A 1090 -0.76 34.09 -17.29
CA ARG A 1090 -2.16 34.23 -17.73
C ARG A 1090 -3.13 33.33 -16.96
N ALA A 1091 -2.73 32.11 -16.60
CA ALA A 1091 -3.56 31.25 -15.74
C ALA A 1091 -3.79 31.88 -14.35
N ILE A 1092 -2.75 32.51 -13.79
CA ILE A 1092 -2.83 33.21 -12.49
C ILE A 1092 -3.63 34.51 -12.62
N GLU A 1093 -3.41 35.29 -13.68
CA GLU A 1093 -4.16 36.52 -13.98
C GLU A 1093 -5.65 36.23 -14.15
N LEU A 1094 -6.01 35.17 -14.88
CA LEU A 1094 -7.39 34.73 -15.04
C LEU A 1094 -8.03 34.32 -13.71
N HIS A 1095 -7.30 33.57 -12.88
CA HIS A 1095 -7.80 33.20 -11.55
C HIS A 1095 -8.06 34.44 -10.69
N LYS A 1096 -7.14 35.42 -10.70
CA LYS A 1096 -7.33 36.69 -10.00
C LYS A 1096 -8.54 37.47 -10.52
N ALA A 1097 -8.75 37.49 -11.84
CA ALA A 1097 -9.91 38.15 -12.46
C ALA A 1097 -11.23 37.49 -12.02
N MET A 1098 -11.30 36.15 -12.03
CA MET A 1098 -12.47 35.39 -11.55
C MET A 1098 -12.73 35.65 -10.06
N VAL A 1099 -11.68 35.62 -9.23
CA VAL A 1099 -11.79 35.89 -7.79
C VAL A 1099 -12.27 37.31 -7.52
N ALA A 1100 -11.73 38.30 -8.24
CA ALA A 1100 -12.14 39.69 -8.12
C ALA A 1100 -13.60 39.90 -8.54
N ARG A 1101 -14.04 39.23 -9.62
CA ARG A 1101 -15.42 39.26 -10.10
C ARG A 1101 -16.41 38.73 -9.08
N ASP A 1102 -16.08 37.63 -8.43
CA ASP A 1102 -17.01 36.88 -7.57
C ASP A 1102 -16.92 37.26 -6.09
N GLY A 1103 -15.98 38.13 -5.71
CA GLY A 1103 -15.67 38.38 -4.30
C GLY A 1103 -15.05 37.17 -3.60
N GLY A 1104 -14.40 36.29 -4.37
CA GLY A 1104 -13.66 35.12 -3.91
C GLY A 1104 -13.72 33.92 -4.87
N ILE A 1105 -13.17 32.77 -4.45
CA ILE A 1105 -13.16 31.54 -5.25
C ILE A 1105 -14.59 30.97 -5.37
N GLU A 1106 -15.17 31.10 -6.56
CA GLU A 1106 -16.37 30.36 -6.97
C GLU A 1106 -16.20 29.68 -8.34
N ARG A 1107 -15.26 30.12 -9.16
CA ARG A 1107 -14.95 29.59 -10.50
C ARG A 1107 -13.55 28.99 -10.51
N TRP A 1108 -13.30 28.08 -11.45
CA TRP A 1108 -12.10 27.25 -11.45
C TRP A 1108 -11.20 27.53 -12.65
N VAL A 1109 -9.91 27.76 -12.38
CA VAL A 1109 -8.86 27.66 -13.41
C VAL A 1109 -8.12 26.35 -13.17
N VAL A 1110 -8.05 25.49 -14.20
CA VAL A 1110 -7.51 24.14 -14.07
C VAL A 1110 -6.33 23.91 -15.04
N PRO A 1111 -5.09 24.09 -14.58
CA PRO A 1111 -3.90 23.77 -15.34
C PRO A 1111 -3.81 22.29 -15.69
N ARG A 1112 -3.33 21.99 -16.90
CA ARG A 1112 -3.21 20.62 -17.40
C ARG A 1112 -1.84 20.31 -17.97
N ILE A 1113 -1.32 19.14 -17.61
CA ILE A 1113 -0.11 18.53 -18.19
C ILE A 1113 -0.50 17.20 -18.84
N THR A 1114 0.17 16.79 -19.92
CA THR A 1114 -0.10 15.48 -20.55
C THR A 1114 1.00 14.51 -20.20
N ARG A 1115 0.65 13.30 -19.74
CA ARG A 1115 1.63 12.25 -19.42
C ARG A 1115 2.23 11.70 -20.71
N CYS A 1116 3.48 12.03 -20.99
CA CYS A 1116 4.29 11.54 -22.10
C CYS A 1116 5.78 11.48 -21.69
N ASP A 1117 6.65 10.90 -22.53
CA ASP A 1117 8.07 10.74 -22.18
C ASP A 1117 8.75 12.07 -21.86
N ALA A 1118 8.49 13.11 -22.65
CA ALA A 1118 9.07 14.43 -22.44
C ALA A 1118 8.61 15.11 -21.14
N ALA A 1119 7.34 14.94 -20.74
CA ALA A 1119 6.75 15.62 -19.59
C ALA A 1119 6.95 14.88 -18.26
N TYR A 1120 7.38 13.61 -18.28
CA TYR A 1120 7.37 12.73 -17.11
C TYR A 1120 8.07 13.35 -15.88
N CYS A 1121 9.26 13.90 -16.04
CA CYS A 1121 10.02 14.54 -14.96
C CYS A 1121 9.38 15.83 -14.43
N ASP A 1122 8.51 16.46 -15.21
CA ASP A 1122 7.79 17.68 -14.85
C ASP A 1122 6.46 17.41 -14.15
N ILE A 1123 5.93 16.17 -14.17
CA ILE A 1123 4.61 15.84 -13.61
C ILE A 1123 4.52 16.18 -12.12
N GLU A 1124 5.44 15.69 -11.29
CA GLU A 1124 5.42 15.96 -9.85
C GLU A 1124 5.45 17.46 -9.53
N PRO A 1125 6.48 18.22 -9.95
CA PRO A 1125 6.55 19.63 -9.60
C PRO A 1125 5.42 20.45 -10.24
N PHE A 1126 4.89 20.07 -11.41
CA PHE A 1126 3.72 20.71 -12.01
C PHE A 1126 2.46 20.48 -11.17
N TYR A 1127 2.19 19.22 -10.83
CA TYR A 1127 0.96 18.82 -10.15
C TYR A 1127 0.88 19.46 -8.75
N ASP A 1128 1.97 19.41 -7.99
CA ASP A 1128 2.06 20.02 -6.66
C ASP A 1128 1.93 21.54 -6.73
N GLN A 1129 2.62 22.20 -7.68
CA GLN A 1129 2.58 23.65 -7.84
C GLN A 1129 1.15 24.13 -8.06
N TRP A 1130 0.43 23.52 -9.01
CA TRP A 1130 -0.88 24.02 -9.43
C TRP A 1130 -2.01 23.67 -8.46
N ILE A 1131 -1.93 22.51 -7.78
CA ILE A 1131 -2.83 22.23 -6.66
C ILE A 1131 -2.64 23.26 -5.53
N ASN A 1132 -1.39 23.58 -5.16
CA ASN A 1132 -1.14 24.56 -4.10
C ASN A 1132 -1.52 25.99 -4.50
N THR A 1133 -1.39 26.33 -5.79
CA THR A 1133 -1.63 27.69 -6.30
C THR A 1133 -3.10 27.96 -6.62
N LEU A 1134 -3.76 27.04 -7.32
CA LEU A 1134 -5.11 27.23 -7.87
C LEU A 1134 -6.14 26.23 -7.31
N GLY A 1135 -5.71 25.28 -6.47
CA GLY A 1135 -6.58 24.27 -5.87
C GLY A 1135 -6.89 23.07 -6.78
N ALA A 1136 -6.41 23.07 -8.02
CA ALA A 1136 -6.66 22.01 -8.98
C ALA A 1136 -5.55 21.90 -10.02
N ALA A 1137 -5.32 20.67 -10.50
CA ALA A 1137 -4.48 20.36 -11.66
C ALA A 1137 -4.95 19.03 -12.27
N VAL A 1138 -4.71 18.83 -13.56
CA VAL A 1138 -5.04 17.56 -14.24
C VAL A 1138 -3.82 17.00 -14.95
N ILE A 1139 -3.61 15.69 -14.82
CA ILE A 1139 -2.66 14.92 -15.62
C ILE A 1139 -3.47 14.21 -16.71
N ASP A 1140 -3.39 14.69 -17.94
CA ASP A 1140 -4.10 14.11 -19.07
C ASP A 1140 -3.43 12.84 -19.62
N PRO A 1141 -4.20 11.87 -20.13
CA PRO A 1141 -3.68 10.80 -20.97
C PRO A 1141 -3.04 11.37 -22.23
N LEU A 1142 -2.13 10.63 -22.87
CA LEU A 1142 -1.75 10.91 -24.25
C LEU A 1142 -2.98 10.68 -25.17
N PRO A 1143 -3.21 11.44 -26.26
CA PRO A 1143 -4.40 11.23 -27.10
C PRO A 1143 -4.48 9.86 -27.77
N ARG A 1144 -3.31 9.27 -28.05
CA ARG A 1144 -3.13 7.95 -28.66
C ARG A 1144 -1.73 7.43 -28.32
N ALA A 1145 -1.50 6.13 -28.48
CA ALA A 1145 -0.13 5.61 -28.54
C ALA A 1145 0.60 6.19 -29.75
N ILE A 1146 1.90 6.48 -29.59
CA ILE A 1146 2.74 7.10 -30.61
C ILE A 1146 3.98 6.23 -30.80
N ASP A 1147 4.31 5.95 -32.06
CA ASP A 1147 5.51 5.19 -32.39
C ASP A 1147 6.76 5.88 -31.83
N GLY A 1148 7.56 5.15 -31.06
CA GLY A 1148 8.76 5.66 -30.40
C GLY A 1148 8.55 6.27 -29.01
N GLU A 1149 7.31 6.57 -28.60
CA GLU A 1149 7.00 6.93 -27.21
C GLU A 1149 6.79 5.64 -26.38
N ARG A 1150 7.40 5.58 -25.19
CA ARG A 1150 7.22 4.47 -24.26
C ARG A 1150 5.94 4.61 -23.44
N ILE A 1151 5.57 5.86 -23.15
CA ILE A 1151 4.39 6.20 -22.37
C ILE A 1151 3.17 6.22 -23.28
N ALA A 1152 2.32 5.22 -23.13
CA ALA A 1152 1.02 5.13 -23.79
C ALA A 1152 -0.12 5.61 -22.86
N PRO A 1153 -1.26 6.04 -23.40
CA PRO A 1153 -2.43 6.32 -22.58
C PRO A 1153 -2.95 5.05 -21.91
N LEU A 1154 -3.43 5.16 -20.68
CA LEU A 1154 -4.01 4.01 -19.98
C LEU A 1154 -5.38 3.65 -20.56
N THR A 1155 -5.70 2.37 -20.56
CA THR A 1155 -6.98 1.87 -21.04
C THR A 1155 -8.10 2.31 -20.09
N VAL A 1156 -9.02 3.13 -20.60
CA VAL A 1156 -10.18 3.57 -19.81
C VAL A 1156 -11.04 2.34 -19.47
N PRO A 1157 -11.34 2.09 -18.18
CA PRO A 1157 -12.19 0.98 -17.75
C PRO A 1157 -13.52 0.95 -18.49
N ARG A 1158 -13.98 -0.26 -18.86
CA ARG A 1158 -15.21 -0.48 -19.64
C ARG A 1158 -16.40 0.32 -19.12
N LEU A 1159 -16.63 0.32 -17.81
CA LEU A 1159 -17.75 1.03 -17.19
C LEU A 1159 -17.70 2.54 -17.45
N ALA A 1160 -16.52 3.15 -17.28
CA ALA A 1160 -16.31 4.57 -17.54
C ALA A 1160 -16.39 4.89 -19.04
N ALA A 1161 -15.88 4.01 -19.90
CA ALA A 1161 -15.96 4.16 -21.36
C ALA A 1161 -17.43 4.12 -21.84
N VAL A 1162 -18.22 3.17 -21.35
CA VAL A 1162 -19.66 3.07 -21.66
C VAL A 1162 -20.43 4.28 -21.13
N ARG A 1163 -20.16 4.72 -19.89
CA ARG A 1163 -20.74 5.97 -19.33
C ARG A 1163 -20.50 7.14 -20.28
N ARG A 1164 -19.23 7.35 -20.66
CA ARG A 1164 -18.85 8.47 -21.52
C ARG A 1164 -19.50 8.38 -22.89
N ALA A 1165 -19.59 7.19 -23.48
CA ALA A 1165 -20.21 6.99 -24.78
C ALA A 1165 -21.70 7.30 -24.84
N ARG A 1166 -22.40 7.13 -23.70
CA ARG A 1166 -23.83 7.42 -23.58
C ARG A 1166 -24.13 8.87 -23.19
N ARG A 1167 -23.26 9.46 -22.38
CA ARG A 1167 -23.54 10.73 -21.70
C ARG A 1167 -22.81 11.95 -22.27
N VAL A 1168 -21.84 11.75 -23.17
CA VAL A 1168 -21.01 12.82 -23.76
C VAL A 1168 -21.15 12.86 -25.27
N ARG A 1169 -21.45 14.04 -25.83
CA ARG A 1169 -21.54 14.28 -27.28
C ARG A 1169 -20.43 15.22 -27.71
N HIS A 1170 -19.77 14.89 -28.83
CA HIS A 1170 -18.70 15.71 -29.41
C HIS A 1170 -19.15 16.32 -30.74
N VAL A 1171 -18.97 17.63 -30.90
CA VAL A 1171 -19.23 18.39 -32.13
C VAL A 1171 -17.90 18.95 -32.65
N ARG A 1172 -17.55 18.64 -33.89
CA ARG A 1172 -16.36 19.16 -34.56
C ARG A 1172 -16.60 20.59 -35.06
N ALA A 1173 -15.52 21.28 -35.41
CA ALA A 1173 -15.57 22.66 -35.93
C ALA A 1173 -16.39 22.80 -37.21
N ASP A 1174 -16.44 21.75 -38.05
CA ASP A 1174 -17.28 21.69 -39.25
C ASP A 1174 -18.77 21.42 -38.96
N GLY A 1175 -19.16 21.35 -37.69
CA GLY A 1175 -20.53 21.06 -37.24
C GLY A 1175 -20.89 19.57 -37.23
N SER A 1176 -19.98 18.68 -37.64
CA SER A 1176 -20.24 17.23 -37.60
C SER A 1176 -20.23 16.69 -36.17
N VAL A 1177 -21.21 15.82 -35.87
CA VAL A 1177 -21.31 15.15 -34.58
C VAL A 1177 -20.54 13.83 -34.64
N VAL A 1178 -19.73 13.56 -33.63
CA VAL A 1178 -18.94 12.34 -33.53
C VAL A 1178 -19.39 11.58 -32.29
N GLY A 1179 -19.65 10.28 -32.44
CA GLY A 1179 -19.84 9.40 -31.30
C GLY A 1179 -18.56 9.36 -30.44
N ALA A 1180 -18.68 9.01 -29.17
CA ALA A 1180 -17.52 8.99 -28.25
C ALA A 1180 -16.38 8.04 -28.67
N SER A 1181 -16.63 7.12 -29.60
CA SER A 1181 -15.62 6.22 -30.20
C SER A 1181 -14.90 6.79 -31.43
N GLY A 1182 -15.20 8.03 -31.85
CA GLY A 1182 -14.62 8.61 -33.06
C GLY A 1182 -15.23 8.12 -34.38
N ALA A 1183 -16.10 7.10 -34.34
CA ALA A 1183 -16.89 6.65 -35.48
C ALA A 1183 -18.17 7.50 -35.59
N GLY A 1184 -18.37 8.14 -36.74
CA GLY A 1184 -19.62 8.82 -37.05
C GLY A 1184 -20.77 7.81 -37.09
N ARG A 1185 -21.90 8.15 -36.46
CA ARG A 1185 -23.19 7.55 -36.78
C ARG A 1185 -23.99 8.58 -37.55
#